data_AF-A0A437AGZ5-F1
#
_entry.id   AF-A0A437AGZ5-F1
#
_cell.length_a   1.000
_cell.length_b   1.000
_cell.length_c   1.000
_cell.angle_alpha   90.00
_cell.angle_beta   90.00
_cell.angle_gamma   90.00
#
_symmetry.space_group_name_H-M   'P 1'
#
loop_
_entity.id
_entity.type
_entity.pdbx_description
1 polymer ?
#
loop_
_entity_poly.entity_id
_entity_poly.type
_entity_poly.pdbx_seq_one_letter_code
_entity_poly.pdbx_strand_id
1 'polypeptide(L)'
;MRFKAAVSSILLLLLAGSAQAAAATDEYQDADPSQSGYLPNHNIHPNAVNSANFGELWRLTFNKNEKFYAKPLVYTPSAPGSRQIVLLASTQNKIYSVDAVNGTLIRTREVRSPFLVVDIGCTDLPNTVGIVGTPIIDPLTDIMYFFSKGYRGEESGLENGVFRFYAVNVLTFEDIPGYPFIIDGTPSESDPEKYFVGGTHNQRPSLALINNVVYGAFGSHCGQYNYAGWIFGIHTQSREIVSVLTTTNAPFTKPQTGTIDGGGGGSAIWQGGMGLSTDANNRLFFVTANGKAHQNIDTPASGKTPLKTLNEAVVHMKIDPETGKLSLFDYFQPFDYISLDAADKDLGASGLTMLDPATFRGQGVARMGVTAGKNAKAYVVNLDDLGGYKLGPGGSDNCIQIIQLDNPTFGGAGSYPLEGGYFYFTPTRSPLVAYKLGADSTGKPVFTLAGKSTTTIGGKMGPVTVTSYKSQEGTGIVWVCDNNIGLRAFYAVPENGEMVEITIPSTGGMGKFARPAFGDGRIYVANSNAQLIALGSPINPALNCDEPIDFGQLTIGQSKTVIVTCTGIIATKVNGAVVSDASFSVQNSSFPTSQVKKDGVFTFPVVWDLTTGSHKPGLKSAVVNILTTNTIAKYMTSQPLNIRGNIVSSGPFLDVNPSTVDFGGVIIGEESAAGVSVAFTISNTGSTTLQITKITFASTNQVNNTDITYSNVVYNGDGTASAGSGFTLTALPTSGQSIAVGASLSVTANFKAVNGVGNYNSVLKIESNGGTDKILLTGSAATAPKARFEIQNSHGQWEEKFSVDFGDVVSGDSSVQNIRLCNDGGSPLIVTLSKPPGGLEIFAPSAADDLFEGYNVPAGECGAATVKFQPLPMVPNTDPHTVSEPWVLNVNEANWDIHRVIFEGRAVSRQLGPLLPDGIARYRYLGCYQDGGNGRLFTKNTGLGDQATVGLCAQTGLNNSHIFAGTQYRRECWQGNTPPPSIYFYPEGAAKCTWGCTGDLTQPCGGNGMFMNIFYDSTRYTPENASISTTTSSTTSSTTTSSRTTTSSTTTITTTSSTTTSTTKSTTTSSSSSTTTSTTKSTTSSTSSTTTTFTTSTRTSTITSNDPSAPTRPATDPTKHWEDKGCWLDPPASYVKAVNPYIKYTTDLMTIQLCLDYCEARNYVWAGLEYRRECYCANFFIGEETSTCTNTCMGNTAEICGGSRRMNVYNLVDRT
;
A
#
# COMPACT_ATOMS: atom_id res chain seq x y z
N MET A 1 -13.25 -0.79 -72.05
CA MET A 1 -12.83 -1.17 -70.68
C MET A 1 -12.05 -0.05 -69.99
N ARG A 2 -12.64 1.12 -69.71
CA ARG A 2 -11.97 2.23 -68.98
C ARG A 2 -12.84 2.92 -67.92
N PHE A 3 -13.93 2.28 -67.49
CA PHE A 3 -14.85 2.82 -66.47
C PHE A 3 -14.88 2.01 -65.15
N LYS A 4 -14.21 0.85 -65.07
CA LYS A 4 -14.16 0.03 -63.83
C LYS A 4 -12.96 0.33 -62.92
N ALA A 5 -11.89 0.96 -63.42
CA ALA A 5 -10.71 1.27 -62.61
C ALA A 5 -10.94 2.44 -61.63
N ALA A 6 -11.61 3.51 -62.07
CA ALA A 6 -11.85 4.69 -61.25
C ALA A 6 -12.80 4.42 -60.06
N VAL A 7 -13.79 3.54 -60.23
CA VAL A 7 -14.76 3.21 -59.17
C VAL A 7 -14.10 2.36 -58.06
N SER A 8 -13.15 1.50 -58.41
CA SER A 8 -12.46 0.66 -57.41
C SER A 8 -11.50 1.46 -56.51
N SER A 9 -10.89 2.53 -57.02
CA SER A 9 -10.03 3.41 -56.21
C SER A 9 -10.83 4.34 -55.29
N ILE A 10 -12.04 4.77 -55.69
CA ILE A 10 -12.88 5.63 -54.85
C ILE A 10 -13.59 4.82 -53.75
N LEU A 11 -13.95 3.56 -54.00
CA LEU A 11 -14.58 2.71 -52.98
C LEU A 11 -13.59 2.20 -51.91
N LEU A 12 -12.30 2.07 -52.24
CA LEU A 12 -11.26 1.72 -51.25
C LEU A 12 -10.91 2.87 -50.29
N LEU A 13 -11.21 4.12 -50.68
CA LEU A 13 -11.03 5.33 -49.85
C LEU A 13 -12.24 5.64 -48.95
N LEU A 14 -13.35 4.90 -49.10
CA LEU A 14 -14.57 5.05 -48.29
C LEU A 14 -14.81 3.88 -47.30
N LEU A 15 -13.87 2.93 -47.23
CA LEU A 15 -13.84 1.83 -46.25
C LEU A 15 -12.65 1.92 -45.29
N ALA A 16 -11.82 2.96 -45.40
CA ALA A 16 -11.01 3.44 -44.30
C ALA A 16 -11.92 4.16 -43.29
N GLY A 17 -12.76 3.39 -42.59
CA GLY A 17 -13.38 3.87 -41.36
C GLY A 17 -12.26 4.29 -40.43
N SER A 18 -12.31 5.54 -39.95
CA SER A 18 -11.27 6.13 -39.10
C SER A 18 -10.98 5.19 -37.93
N ALA A 19 -9.85 4.50 -37.95
CA ALA A 19 -9.34 3.81 -36.77
C ALA A 19 -8.95 4.91 -35.78
N GLN A 20 -9.89 5.23 -34.88
CA GLN A 20 -9.76 6.32 -33.94
C GLN A 20 -8.70 5.93 -32.91
N ALA A 21 -7.45 6.31 -33.15
CA ALA A 21 -6.38 6.13 -32.18
C ALA A 21 -6.67 6.97 -30.93
N ALA A 22 -6.29 6.47 -29.76
CA ALA A 22 -6.28 7.26 -28.52
C ALA A 22 -5.50 8.57 -28.71
N ALA A 23 -5.78 9.61 -27.92
CA ALA A 23 -5.03 10.85 -28.06
C ALA A 23 -3.56 10.59 -27.70
N ALA A 24 -2.64 11.33 -28.35
CA ALA A 24 -1.21 11.01 -28.34
C ALA A 24 -0.54 11.00 -26.94
N THR A 25 -1.21 11.51 -25.91
CA THR A 25 -0.72 11.57 -24.52
C THR A 25 -1.60 10.80 -23.52
N ASP A 26 -2.57 10.01 -23.99
CA ASP A 26 -3.43 9.21 -23.11
C ASP A 26 -2.71 7.97 -22.58
N GLU A 27 -3.05 7.58 -21.35
CA GLU A 27 -2.62 6.37 -20.64
C GLU A 27 -3.90 5.61 -20.24
N TYR A 28 -4.43 4.83 -21.20
CA TYR A 28 -5.73 4.17 -21.12
C TYR A 28 -5.71 2.76 -20.48
N GLN A 29 -4.54 2.37 -19.96
CA GLN A 29 -4.23 1.14 -19.23
C GLN A 29 -3.04 1.43 -18.28
N ASP A 30 -2.67 0.49 -17.41
CA ASP A 30 -1.48 0.59 -16.55
C ASP A 30 -0.19 0.62 -17.39
N ALA A 31 0.42 1.79 -17.60
CA ALA A 31 1.55 2.00 -18.50
C ALA A 31 1.34 1.44 -19.93
N ASP A 32 2.15 0.47 -20.35
CA ASP A 32 2.26 -0.03 -21.72
C ASP A 32 1.96 -1.55 -21.81
N PRO A 33 1.61 -2.10 -23.01
CA PRO A 33 1.23 -3.51 -23.12
C PRO A 33 2.32 -4.49 -22.68
N SER A 34 3.59 -4.10 -22.81
CA SER A 34 4.74 -4.92 -22.46
C SER A 34 5.14 -4.79 -20.98
N GLN A 35 4.44 -3.92 -20.23
CA GLN A 35 4.75 -3.50 -18.86
C GLN A 35 6.21 -3.06 -18.69
N SER A 36 6.84 -2.54 -19.75
CA SER A 36 8.20 -2.00 -19.76
C SER A 36 8.35 -0.80 -18.81
N GLY A 37 7.23 -0.13 -18.52
CA GLY A 37 7.17 1.10 -17.74
C GLY A 37 7.74 2.31 -18.49
N TYR A 38 8.05 2.22 -19.78
CA TYR A 38 8.63 3.32 -20.56
C TYR A 38 7.56 4.08 -21.36
N LEU A 39 7.36 5.36 -21.04
CA LEU A 39 6.30 6.21 -21.57
C LEU A 39 6.87 7.47 -22.26
N PRO A 40 7.20 7.42 -23.56
CA PRO A 40 7.94 8.48 -24.27
C PRO A 40 7.09 9.67 -24.76
N ASN A 41 5.77 9.62 -24.60
CA ASN A 41 4.79 10.42 -25.36
C ASN A 41 4.06 11.51 -24.55
N HIS A 42 4.31 11.66 -23.24
CA HIS A 42 3.53 12.59 -22.39
C HIS A 42 4.08 14.02 -22.30
N ASN A 43 5.10 14.38 -23.09
CA ASN A 43 5.68 15.74 -23.18
C ASN A 43 6.30 16.30 -21.89
N ILE A 44 6.88 15.44 -21.03
CA ILE A 44 7.47 15.86 -19.76
C ILE A 44 9.01 15.87 -19.86
N HIS A 45 9.62 17.02 -19.57
CA HIS A 45 11.06 17.22 -19.62
C HIS A 45 11.64 17.37 -18.19
N PRO A 46 12.76 16.70 -17.82
CA PRO A 46 13.32 16.73 -16.45
C PRO A 46 13.53 18.15 -15.90
N ASN A 47 14.10 19.04 -16.72
CA ASN A 47 14.34 20.42 -16.31
C ASN A 47 13.08 21.29 -16.21
N ALA A 48 11.97 20.91 -16.85
CA ALA A 48 10.68 21.55 -16.57
C ALA A 48 10.17 21.10 -15.19
N VAL A 49 10.28 19.81 -14.88
CA VAL A 49 9.93 19.21 -13.57
C VAL A 49 10.79 19.79 -12.43
N ASN A 50 12.09 20.00 -12.67
CA ASN A 50 13.02 20.60 -11.71
C ASN A 50 12.92 22.15 -11.61
N SER A 51 11.96 22.78 -12.30
CA SER A 51 11.83 24.25 -12.33
C SER A 51 10.88 24.77 -11.26
N ALA A 52 11.10 25.99 -10.80
CA ALA A 52 10.20 26.68 -9.86
C ALA A 52 8.77 26.94 -10.41
N ASN A 53 8.52 26.66 -11.70
CA ASN A 53 7.20 26.74 -12.32
C ASN A 53 6.43 25.41 -12.28
N PHE A 54 7.09 24.31 -11.93
CA PHE A 54 6.45 23.00 -11.76
C PHE A 54 5.94 22.86 -10.32
N GLY A 55 4.65 22.59 -10.19
CA GLY A 55 3.94 22.64 -8.92
C GLY A 55 2.73 21.73 -8.90
N GLU A 56 2.04 21.72 -7.76
CA GLU A 56 0.68 21.19 -7.68
C GLU A 56 -0.27 22.12 -8.44
N LEU A 57 -0.95 21.57 -9.45
CA LEU A 57 -1.96 22.30 -10.23
C LEU A 57 -3.32 22.29 -9.52
N TRP A 58 -3.65 21.15 -8.91
CA TRP A 58 -4.88 20.94 -8.14
C TRP A 58 -4.80 19.62 -7.36
N ARG A 59 -5.68 19.50 -6.36
CA ARG A 59 -5.85 18.29 -5.53
C ARG A 59 -7.33 18.08 -5.20
N LEU A 60 -7.78 16.84 -5.33
CA LEU A 60 -9.13 16.40 -5.04
C LEU A 60 -9.10 15.34 -3.93
N THR A 61 -9.85 15.56 -2.84
CA THR A 61 -9.91 14.63 -1.69
C THR A 61 -11.22 13.84 -1.72
N PHE A 62 -11.13 12.52 -1.57
CA PHE A 62 -12.25 11.58 -1.55
C PHE A 62 -12.58 11.14 -0.11
N ASN A 63 -13.46 10.15 0.06
CA ASN A 63 -13.75 9.61 1.38
C ASN A 63 -12.50 8.90 1.96
N LYS A 64 -12.08 9.26 3.17
CA LYS A 64 -10.91 8.68 3.85
C LYS A 64 -10.90 7.14 3.95
N ASN A 65 -12.08 6.51 3.91
CA ASN A 65 -12.24 5.06 3.96
C ASN A 65 -12.02 4.38 2.60
N GLU A 66 -12.00 5.14 1.50
CA GLU A 66 -11.60 4.67 0.18
C GLU A 66 -10.08 4.52 0.08
N LYS A 67 -9.63 3.58 -0.76
CA LYS A 67 -8.25 3.45 -1.22
C LYS A 67 -8.24 3.24 -2.73
N PHE A 68 -7.23 3.78 -3.37
CA PHE A 68 -7.00 3.68 -4.82
C PHE A 68 -5.78 2.79 -5.05
N TYR A 69 -6.00 1.47 -5.04
CA TYR A 69 -4.98 0.49 -5.45
C TYR A 69 -4.98 0.28 -6.98
N ALA A 70 -6.15 0.43 -7.60
CA ALA A 70 -6.26 0.63 -9.03
C ALA A 70 -5.61 1.97 -9.38
N LYS A 71 -4.68 1.95 -10.32
CA LYS A 71 -3.93 3.13 -10.73
C LYS A 71 -4.88 4.12 -11.45
N PRO A 72 -4.59 5.44 -11.43
CA PRO A 72 -5.32 6.37 -12.28
C PRO A 72 -5.11 6.02 -13.76
N LEU A 73 -6.12 6.24 -14.59
CA LEU A 73 -5.99 6.24 -16.04
C LEU A 73 -6.22 7.64 -16.58
N VAL A 74 -5.57 8.01 -17.67
CA VAL A 74 -5.74 9.32 -18.31
C VAL A 74 -6.21 9.11 -19.74
N TYR A 75 -7.37 9.68 -20.09
CA TYR A 75 -8.02 9.37 -21.36
C TYR A 75 -8.75 10.57 -21.96
N THR A 76 -8.76 10.65 -23.29
CA THR A 76 -9.49 11.67 -24.05
C THR A 76 -10.59 10.99 -24.87
N PRO A 77 -11.86 11.05 -24.44
CA PRO A 77 -12.96 10.37 -25.12
C PRO A 77 -13.12 10.78 -26.59
N SER A 78 -13.55 9.84 -27.45
CA SER A 78 -13.59 10.04 -28.89
C SER A 78 -14.58 11.10 -29.38
N ALA A 79 -15.59 11.42 -28.56
CA ALA A 79 -16.65 12.35 -28.90
C ALA A 79 -16.12 13.79 -29.19
N PRO A 80 -16.55 14.47 -30.27
CA PRO A 80 -16.02 15.78 -30.65
C PRO A 80 -16.12 16.83 -29.55
N GLY A 81 -15.01 17.51 -29.26
CA GLY A 81 -14.93 18.54 -28.22
C GLY A 81 -14.74 18.01 -26.80
N SER A 82 -14.53 16.70 -26.63
CA SER A 82 -14.16 16.11 -25.33
C SER A 82 -12.84 16.67 -24.82
N ARG A 83 -12.76 16.79 -23.49
CA ARG A 83 -11.54 17.11 -22.74
C ARG A 83 -10.91 15.83 -22.21
N GLN A 84 -9.60 15.85 -22.00
CA GLN A 84 -8.91 14.78 -21.29
C GLN A 84 -9.42 14.69 -19.84
N ILE A 85 -9.61 13.46 -19.36
CA ILE A 85 -10.12 13.12 -18.03
C ILE A 85 -9.15 12.17 -17.31
N VAL A 86 -9.14 12.25 -15.99
CA VAL A 86 -8.55 11.22 -15.12
C VAL A 86 -9.67 10.33 -14.63
N LEU A 87 -9.51 9.02 -14.83
CA LEU A 87 -10.41 7.98 -14.36
C LEU A 87 -9.79 7.27 -13.16
N LEU A 88 -10.61 7.01 -12.13
CA LEU A 88 -10.22 6.33 -10.90
C LEU A 88 -11.24 5.25 -10.54
N ALA A 89 -10.77 4.20 -9.87
CA ALA A 89 -11.61 3.20 -9.24
C ALA A 89 -11.13 2.92 -7.80
N SER A 90 -12.06 2.76 -6.85
CA SER A 90 -11.73 2.61 -5.43
C SER A 90 -12.17 1.27 -4.83
N THR A 91 -11.58 0.93 -3.68
CA THR A 91 -11.97 -0.22 -2.84
C THR A 91 -13.41 -0.16 -2.33
N GLN A 92 -14.12 0.96 -2.49
CA GLN A 92 -15.56 1.05 -2.21
C GLN A 92 -16.43 0.83 -3.45
N ASN A 93 -15.90 0.23 -4.52
CA ASN A 93 -16.60 0.03 -5.80
C ASN A 93 -17.12 1.34 -6.40
N LYS A 94 -16.41 2.45 -6.18
CA LYS A 94 -16.72 3.73 -6.79
C LYS A 94 -15.78 3.99 -7.95
N ILE A 95 -16.36 4.41 -9.07
CA ILE A 95 -15.63 4.93 -10.23
C ILE A 95 -15.83 6.44 -10.32
N TYR A 96 -14.79 7.16 -10.72
CA TYR A 96 -14.78 8.62 -10.82
C TYR A 96 -14.20 9.08 -12.16
N SER A 97 -14.76 10.15 -12.71
CA SER A 97 -14.21 10.90 -13.84
C SER A 97 -13.94 12.33 -13.39
N VAL A 98 -12.71 12.80 -13.57
CA VAL A 98 -12.23 14.12 -13.14
C VAL A 98 -11.65 14.85 -14.34
N ASP A 99 -11.89 16.15 -14.46
CA ASP A 99 -11.25 17.01 -15.48
C ASP A 99 -9.73 17.04 -15.23
N ALA A 100 -8.95 16.54 -16.19
CA ALA A 100 -7.50 16.41 -16.04
C ALA A 100 -6.77 17.76 -15.90
N VAL A 101 -7.35 18.85 -16.40
CA VAL A 101 -6.74 20.18 -16.43
C VAL A 101 -6.95 20.93 -15.11
N ASN A 102 -8.11 20.79 -14.46
CA ASN A 102 -8.50 21.64 -13.31
C ASN A 102 -9.06 20.88 -12.09
N GLY A 103 -9.15 19.55 -12.12
CA GLY A 103 -9.56 18.76 -10.95
C GLY A 103 -11.07 18.76 -10.68
N THR A 104 -11.90 19.36 -11.55
CA THR A 104 -13.36 19.32 -11.42
C THR A 104 -13.85 17.87 -11.51
N LEU A 105 -14.47 17.37 -10.44
CA LEU A 105 -15.18 16.09 -10.47
C LEU A 105 -16.34 16.18 -11.48
N ILE A 106 -16.29 15.36 -12.53
CA ILE A 106 -17.28 15.33 -13.61
C ILE A 106 -18.41 14.35 -13.27
N ARG A 107 -18.04 13.15 -12.80
CA ARG A 107 -18.98 12.06 -12.55
C ARG A 107 -18.44 11.11 -11.48
N THR A 108 -19.35 10.54 -10.70
CA THR A 108 -19.09 9.41 -9.81
C THR A 108 -20.22 8.39 -9.93
N ARG A 109 -19.90 7.10 -9.75
CA ARG A 109 -20.88 6.01 -9.64
C ARG A 109 -20.36 4.96 -8.66
N GLU A 110 -21.19 4.57 -7.68
CA GLU A 110 -20.97 3.33 -6.93
C GLU A 110 -21.62 2.18 -7.69
N VAL A 111 -20.85 1.17 -8.09
CA VAL A 111 -21.36 0.09 -8.96
C VAL A 111 -22.02 -1.07 -8.19
N ARG A 112 -21.64 -1.23 -6.92
CA ARG A 112 -22.27 -2.13 -5.92
C ARG A 112 -21.65 -1.93 -4.54
N SER A 113 -22.34 -2.33 -3.49
CA SER A 113 -21.74 -2.45 -2.15
C SER A 113 -20.47 -3.33 -2.20
N PRO A 114 -19.34 -2.87 -1.64
CA PRO A 114 -18.06 -3.60 -1.68
C PRO A 114 -18.02 -4.75 -0.67
N PHE A 115 -17.14 -5.72 -0.91
CA PHE A 115 -16.90 -6.81 0.02
C PHE A 115 -16.14 -6.29 1.25
N LEU A 116 -16.46 -6.77 2.45
CA LEU A 116 -15.83 -6.32 3.70
C LEU A 116 -14.55 -7.11 3.99
N VAL A 117 -13.52 -6.42 4.46
CA VAL A 117 -12.23 -7.06 4.83
C VAL A 117 -12.37 -7.99 6.04
N VAL A 118 -13.30 -7.70 6.96
CA VAL A 118 -13.55 -8.56 8.13
C VAL A 118 -14.04 -9.96 7.74
N ASP A 119 -14.81 -10.08 6.66
CA ASP A 119 -15.39 -11.36 6.22
C ASP A 119 -14.36 -12.38 5.71
N ILE A 120 -13.14 -11.94 5.38
CA ILE A 120 -12.04 -12.79 4.91
C ILE A 120 -10.96 -13.03 6.00
N GLY A 121 -10.99 -12.29 7.13
CA GLY A 121 -9.98 -12.44 8.19
C GLY A 121 -8.54 -12.13 7.72
N CYS A 122 -8.35 -11.10 6.91
CA CYS A 122 -7.07 -10.79 6.24
C CYS A 122 -6.80 -9.28 6.22
N THR A 123 -5.79 -8.81 6.96
CA THR A 123 -5.47 -7.37 7.15
C THR A 123 -4.66 -6.72 6.01
N ASP A 124 -4.54 -7.36 4.85
CA ASP A 124 -3.70 -6.89 3.73
C ASP A 124 -4.22 -5.61 3.03
N LEU A 125 -5.53 -5.37 3.10
CA LEU A 125 -6.23 -4.17 2.63
C LEU A 125 -7.11 -3.62 3.78
N PRO A 126 -7.32 -2.30 3.94
CA PRO A 126 -8.17 -1.75 4.98
C PRO A 126 -9.64 -1.65 4.55
N ASN A 127 -10.56 -1.84 5.51
CA ASN A 127 -12.02 -1.67 5.40
C ASN A 127 -12.73 -2.62 4.41
N THR A 128 -12.50 -2.45 3.11
CA THR A 128 -13.27 -3.07 2.03
C THR A 128 -12.39 -3.51 0.87
N VAL A 129 -12.86 -4.51 0.12
CA VAL A 129 -12.30 -5.02 -1.13
C VAL A 129 -13.34 -4.76 -2.22
N GLY A 130 -12.98 -3.92 -3.18
CA GLY A 130 -13.87 -3.49 -4.27
C GLY A 130 -13.22 -3.66 -5.62
N ILE A 131 -12.96 -2.55 -6.31
CA ILE A 131 -12.11 -2.52 -7.49
C ILE A 131 -10.67 -2.30 -7.00
N VAL A 132 -9.75 -3.22 -7.33
CA VAL A 132 -8.37 -3.24 -6.84
C VAL A 132 -7.37 -3.30 -7.98
N GLY A 133 -7.57 -4.18 -8.96
CA GLY A 133 -6.82 -4.16 -10.22
C GLY A 133 -7.19 -2.95 -11.06
N THR A 134 -6.21 -2.40 -11.78
CA THR A 134 -6.43 -1.24 -12.67
C THR A 134 -7.36 -1.63 -13.81
N PRO A 135 -8.44 -0.85 -14.08
CA PRO A 135 -9.27 -1.00 -15.27
C PRO A 135 -8.46 -0.91 -16.57
N ILE A 136 -9.11 -1.23 -17.69
CA ILE A 136 -8.59 -0.94 -19.04
C ILE A 136 -9.68 -0.31 -19.89
N ILE A 137 -9.33 0.66 -20.73
CA ILE A 137 -10.26 1.32 -21.67
C ILE A 137 -9.94 0.83 -23.07
N ASP A 138 -10.98 0.48 -23.83
CA ASP A 138 -10.88 0.27 -25.28
C ASP A 138 -11.06 1.62 -26.00
N PRO A 139 -9.99 2.21 -26.58
CA PRO A 139 -10.07 3.51 -27.22
C PRO A 139 -10.88 3.51 -28.52
N LEU A 140 -11.21 2.33 -29.08
CA LEU A 140 -12.05 2.21 -30.27
C LEU A 140 -13.55 2.35 -29.94
N THR A 141 -13.94 2.17 -28.67
CA THR A 141 -15.35 2.10 -28.26
C THR A 141 -15.75 3.04 -27.12
N ASP A 142 -14.82 3.77 -26.51
CA ASP A 142 -15.06 4.58 -25.29
C ASP A 142 -15.62 3.73 -24.12
N ILE A 143 -15.23 2.44 -24.04
CA ILE A 143 -15.67 1.50 -23.00
C ILE A 143 -14.54 1.18 -22.03
N MET A 144 -14.80 1.32 -20.72
CA MET A 144 -13.93 0.89 -19.64
C MET A 144 -14.38 -0.47 -19.08
N TYR A 145 -13.44 -1.40 -18.97
CA TYR A 145 -13.64 -2.75 -18.46
C TYR A 145 -12.91 -2.92 -17.12
N PHE A 146 -13.55 -3.59 -16.15
CA PHE A 146 -12.95 -3.87 -14.84
C PHE A 146 -13.66 -5.02 -14.11
N PHE A 147 -12.96 -5.62 -13.14
CA PHE A 147 -13.57 -6.52 -12.16
C PHE A 147 -13.87 -5.77 -10.86
N SER A 148 -14.99 -6.12 -10.22
CA SER A 148 -15.43 -5.56 -8.95
C SER A 148 -15.83 -6.69 -7.99
N LYS A 149 -15.29 -6.67 -6.77
CA LYS A 149 -15.67 -7.60 -5.70
C LYS A 149 -16.82 -7.02 -4.87
N GLY A 150 -17.78 -7.86 -4.53
CA GLY A 150 -18.91 -7.52 -3.66
C GLY A 150 -19.67 -8.79 -3.28
N TYR A 151 -20.92 -8.67 -2.84
CA TYR A 151 -21.72 -9.83 -2.46
C TYR A 151 -22.62 -10.33 -3.59
N ARG A 152 -23.04 -11.60 -3.50
CA ARG A 152 -24.01 -12.22 -4.41
C ARG A 152 -25.37 -11.55 -4.25
N GLY A 153 -25.91 -11.56 -3.03
CA GLY A 153 -27.13 -10.86 -2.60
C GLY A 153 -26.86 -9.68 -1.68
N GLU A 154 -27.72 -9.48 -0.68
CA GLU A 154 -27.58 -8.48 0.40
C GLU A 154 -26.81 -9.04 1.63
N GLU A 155 -26.69 -10.36 1.75
CA GLU A 155 -25.97 -11.02 2.84
C GLU A 155 -24.45 -10.86 2.69
N SER A 156 -23.77 -10.57 3.80
CA SER A 156 -22.32 -10.55 3.89
C SER A 156 -21.74 -11.95 4.15
N GLY A 157 -20.43 -12.05 4.40
CA GLY A 157 -19.72 -13.30 4.67
C GLY A 157 -18.90 -13.81 3.48
N LEU A 158 -17.91 -14.67 3.79
CA LEU A 158 -16.91 -15.16 2.84
C LEU A 158 -17.51 -15.86 1.63
N GLU A 159 -18.42 -16.81 1.85
CA GLU A 159 -19.07 -17.62 0.81
C GLU A 159 -20.01 -16.79 -0.10
N ASN A 160 -20.51 -15.66 0.42
CA ASN A 160 -21.33 -14.71 -0.32
C ASN A 160 -20.51 -13.75 -1.20
N GLY A 161 -19.18 -13.69 -1.01
CA GLY A 161 -18.27 -12.86 -1.81
C GLY A 161 -18.12 -13.35 -3.25
N VAL A 162 -18.34 -12.47 -4.22
CA VAL A 162 -18.25 -12.76 -5.66
C VAL A 162 -17.57 -11.62 -6.43
N PHE A 163 -16.97 -11.96 -7.57
CA PHE A 163 -16.55 -10.99 -8.59
C PHE A 163 -17.60 -10.85 -9.69
N ARG A 164 -17.74 -9.60 -10.16
CA ARG A 164 -18.46 -9.25 -11.39
C ARG A 164 -17.51 -8.58 -12.37
N PHE A 165 -17.69 -8.88 -13.63
CA PHE A 165 -17.04 -8.15 -14.72
C PHE A 165 -17.99 -7.09 -15.27
N TYR A 166 -17.50 -5.86 -15.32
CA TYR A 166 -18.22 -4.68 -15.79
C TYR A 166 -17.63 -4.19 -17.10
N ALA A 167 -18.50 -3.65 -17.95
CA ALA A 167 -18.14 -2.79 -19.06
C ALA A 167 -19.05 -1.55 -18.98
N VAL A 168 -18.46 -0.36 -18.90
CA VAL A 168 -19.20 0.91 -18.80
C VAL A 168 -18.71 1.91 -19.84
N ASN A 169 -19.60 2.76 -20.34
CA ASN A 169 -19.18 3.87 -21.19
C ASN A 169 -18.46 4.95 -20.35
N VAL A 170 -17.29 5.42 -20.79
CA VAL A 170 -16.45 6.35 -19.99
C VAL A 170 -17.07 7.73 -19.77
N LEU A 171 -17.99 8.18 -20.63
CA LEU A 171 -18.63 9.50 -20.53
C LEU A 171 -19.85 9.47 -19.60
N THR A 172 -20.64 8.40 -19.65
CA THR A 172 -21.92 8.29 -18.93
C THR A 172 -21.82 7.49 -17.63
N PHE A 173 -20.84 6.58 -17.53
CA PHE A 173 -20.75 5.50 -16.53
C PHE A 173 -21.97 4.54 -16.52
N GLU A 174 -22.78 4.54 -17.58
CA GLU A 174 -23.84 3.55 -17.76
C GLU A 174 -23.24 2.20 -18.19
N ASP A 175 -23.86 1.11 -17.73
CA ASP A 175 -23.46 -0.24 -18.12
C ASP A 175 -23.73 -0.48 -19.61
N ILE A 176 -22.79 -1.12 -20.29
CA ILE A 176 -23.01 -1.61 -21.65
C ILE A 176 -24.02 -2.77 -21.59
N PRO A 177 -25.08 -2.81 -22.43
CA PRO A 177 -26.10 -3.85 -22.35
C PRO A 177 -25.51 -5.27 -22.36
N GLY A 178 -25.93 -6.10 -21.39
CA GLY A 178 -25.36 -7.44 -21.16
C GLY A 178 -24.29 -7.50 -20.07
N TYR A 179 -23.83 -6.35 -19.57
CA TYR A 179 -22.99 -6.23 -18.38
C TYR A 179 -23.78 -5.58 -17.22
N PRO A 180 -23.34 -5.74 -15.96
CA PRO A 180 -22.31 -6.67 -15.50
C PRO A 180 -22.82 -8.12 -15.39
N PHE A 181 -21.90 -9.08 -15.37
CA PHE A 181 -22.19 -10.48 -15.05
C PHE A 181 -21.22 -11.05 -14.01
N ILE A 182 -21.62 -12.14 -13.34
CA ILE A 182 -20.85 -12.83 -12.29
C ILE A 182 -19.93 -13.88 -12.94
N ILE A 183 -18.69 -13.99 -12.47
CA ILE A 183 -17.72 -15.02 -12.92
C ILE A 183 -17.54 -16.18 -11.92
N ASP A 184 -18.13 -16.07 -10.72
CA ASP A 184 -18.08 -17.09 -9.69
C ASP A 184 -18.81 -18.39 -10.08
N GLY A 185 -18.18 -19.51 -9.75
CA GLY A 185 -18.66 -20.85 -10.09
C GLY A 185 -18.21 -21.33 -11.49
N THR A 186 -17.53 -20.52 -12.28
CA THR A 186 -16.98 -20.96 -13.57
C THR A 186 -15.86 -22.00 -13.34
N PRO A 187 -15.92 -23.18 -13.98
CA PRO A 187 -14.88 -24.21 -13.87
C PRO A 187 -13.63 -23.83 -14.68
N SER A 188 -12.47 -24.37 -14.29
CA SER A 188 -11.22 -24.21 -15.04
C SER A 188 -11.17 -25.14 -16.26
N GLU A 189 -10.68 -24.64 -17.40
CA GLU A 189 -10.47 -25.46 -18.59
C GLU A 189 -9.28 -26.42 -18.43
N SER A 190 -8.30 -26.08 -17.59
CA SER A 190 -7.12 -26.91 -17.33
C SER A 190 -7.35 -27.99 -16.26
N ASP A 191 -8.43 -27.85 -15.47
CA ASP A 191 -8.85 -28.73 -14.38
C ASP A 191 -10.35 -28.53 -14.03
N PRO A 192 -11.28 -29.25 -14.68
CA PRO A 192 -12.72 -29.06 -14.49
C PRO A 192 -13.26 -29.39 -13.10
N GLU A 193 -12.47 -30.04 -12.23
CA GLU A 193 -12.82 -30.28 -10.83
C GLU A 193 -12.57 -29.05 -9.93
N LYS A 194 -12.03 -27.97 -10.49
CA LYS A 194 -11.85 -26.67 -9.82
C LYS A 194 -12.80 -25.62 -10.39
N TYR A 195 -13.37 -24.80 -9.51
CA TYR A 195 -14.26 -23.70 -9.86
C TYR A 195 -13.93 -22.44 -9.07
N PHE A 196 -14.08 -21.29 -9.72
CA PHE A 196 -13.68 -20.01 -9.14
C PHE A 196 -14.60 -19.56 -7.99
N VAL A 197 -14.01 -19.14 -6.87
CA VAL A 197 -14.71 -18.62 -5.69
C VAL A 197 -14.14 -17.23 -5.35
N GLY A 198 -14.89 -16.19 -5.67
CA GLY A 198 -14.47 -14.81 -5.55
C GLY A 198 -14.22 -14.36 -4.12
N GLY A 199 -14.92 -14.95 -3.14
CA GLY A 199 -14.70 -14.72 -1.70
C GLY A 199 -13.23 -14.90 -1.29
N THR A 200 -12.58 -16.00 -1.69
CA THR A 200 -11.20 -16.34 -1.30
C THR A 200 -10.12 -15.69 -2.17
N HIS A 201 -10.47 -15.21 -3.37
CA HIS A 201 -9.53 -14.64 -4.34
C HIS A 201 -9.54 -13.10 -4.35
N ASN A 202 -8.45 -12.50 -4.83
CA ASN A 202 -8.26 -11.07 -5.02
C ASN A 202 -7.74 -10.76 -6.44
N GLN A 203 -8.30 -9.71 -7.05
CA GLN A 203 -7.95 -9.27 -8.40
C GLN A 203 -7.04 -8.04 -8.26
N ARG A 204 -5.72 -8.28 -8.12
CA ARG A 204 -4.68 -7.24 -7.95
C ARG A 204 -3.99 -6.81 -9.26
N PRO A 205 -3.65 -7.73 -10.19
CA PRO A 205 -3.05 -7.37 -11.46
C PRO A 205 -3.90 -6.39 -12.28
N SER A 206 -3.28 -5.47 -12.99
CA SER A 206 -3.97 -4.64 -13.98
C SER A 206 -4.45 -5.48 -15.18
N LEU A 207 -5.47 -5.00 -15.88
CA LEU A 207 -6.04 -5.73 -17.02
C LEU A 207 -5.26 -5.51 -18.31
N ALA A 208 -5.30 -6.50 -19.21
CA ALA A 208 -4.71 -6.43 -20.54
C ALA A 208 -5.79 -6.69 -21.61
N LEU A 209 -5.79 -5.93 -22.71
CA LEU A 209 -6.74 -6.06 -23.82
C LEU A 209 -5.98 -6.52 -25.07
N ILE A 210 -6.25 -7.74 -25.53
CA ILE A 210 -5.58 -8.35 -26.69
C ILE A 210 -6.64 -9.01 -27.56
N ASN A 211 -6.70 -8.68 -28.86
CA ASN A 211 -7.66 -9.22 -29.83
C ASN A 211 -9.13 -9.14 -29.41
N ASN A 212 -9.57 -8.00 -28.85
CA ASN A 212 -10.92 -7.84 -28.27
C ASN A 212 -11.21 -8.76 -27.06
N VAL A 213 -10.19 -9.33 -26.42
CA VAL A 213 -10.33 -10.12 -25.19
C VAL A 213 -9.64 -9.38 -24.04
N VAL A 214 -10.40 -9.09 -22.99
CA VAL A 214 -9.87 -8.55 -21.73
C VAL A 214 -9.43 -9.72 -20.86
N TYR A 215 -8.13 -9.76 -20.54
CA TYR A 215 -7.54 -10.72 -19.63
C TYR A 215 -7.38 -10.12 -18.24
N GLY A 216 -7.88 -10.83 -17.22
CA GLY A 216 -7.72 -10.49 -15.81
C GLY A 216 -7.20 -11.68 -15.02
N ALA A 217 -6.18 -11.43 -14.19
CA ALA A 217 -5.58 -12.44 -13.34
C ALA A 217 -5.90 -12.23 -11.84
N PHE A 218 -5.85 -13.32 -11.09
CA PHE A 218 -6.25 -13.38 -9.68
C PHE A 218 -5.24 -14.20 -8.86
N GLY A 219 -5.13 -13.82 -7.59
CA GLY A 219 -4.40 -14.57 -6.55
C GLY A 219 -5.26 -14.72 -5.29
N SER A 220 -4.68 -15.22 -4.19
CA SER A 220 -5.38 -15.33 -2.90
C SER A 220 -5.43 -14.02 -2.11
N HIS A 221 -6.40 -13.93 -1.21
CA HIS A 221 -6.28 -13.08 -0.01
C HIS A 221 -5.38 -13.76 1.03
N CYS A 222 -4.27 -13.11 1.40
CA CYS A 222 -3.36 -13.53 2.47
C CYS A 222 -2.87 -15.01 2.42
N GLY A 223 -2.85 -15.70 1.27
CA GLY A 223 -2.48 -17.12 1.22
C GLY A 223 -3.48 -18.06 1.92
N GLN A 224 -4.70 -17.61 2.20
CA GLN A 224 -5.70 -18.36 2.96
C GLN A 224 -6.61 -19.21 2.04
N TYR A 225 -7.26 -20.21 2.65
CA TYR A 225 -8.27 -21.10 2.04
C TYR A 225 -7.76 -21.93 0.85
N ASN A 226 -8.67 -22.62 0.17
CA ASN A 226 -8.43 -23.21 -1.14
C ASN A 226 -8.27 -22.10 -2.19
N TYR A 227 -7.05 -21.97 -2.73
CA TYR A 227 -6.76 -21.07 -3.85
C TYR A 227 -5.86 -21.69 -4.91
N ALA A 228 -5.96 -21.09 -6.10
CA ALA A 228 -4.98 -21.18 -7.17
C ALA A 228 -4.72 -19.76 -7.73
N GLY A 229 -3.72 -19.58 -8.57
CA GLY A 229 -3.72 -18.46 -9.51
C GLY A 229 -4.73 -18.73 -10.63
N TRP A 230 -5.51 -17.71 -11.01
CA TRP A 230 -6.49 -17.82 -12.10
C TRP A 230 -6.25 -16.75 -13.16
N ILE A 231 -6.59 -17.08 -14.41
CA ILE A 231 -6.71 -16.11 -15.51
C ILE A 231 -8.06 -16.31 -16.19
N PHE A 232 -8.81 -15.21 -16.31
CA PHE A 232 -10.03 -15.11 -17.12
C PHE A 232 -9.74 -14.29 -18.37
N GLY A 233 -10.18 -14.77 -19.53
CA GLY A 233 -10.27 -14.02 -20.78
C GLY A 233 -11.73 -13.81 -21.16
N ILE A 234 -12.15 -12.55 -21.33
CA ILE A 234 -13.53 -12.17 -21.64
C ILE A 234 -13.57 -11.41 -22.96
N HIS A 235 -14.28 -11.93 -23.96
CA HIS A 235 -14.37 -11.32 -25.28
C HIS A 235 -15.38 -10.16 -25.25
N THR A 236 -14.94 -8.95 -25.58
CA THR A 236 -15.72 -7.70 -25.40
C THR A 236 -16.98 -7.64 -26.28
N GLN A 237 -16.90 -8.16 -27.51
CA GLN A 237 -18.01 -8.08 -28.47
C GLN A 237 -19.09 -9.16 -28.24
N SER A 238 -18.71 -10.45 -28.12
CA SER A 238 -19.66 -11.53 -27.80
C SER A 238 -20.13 -11.52 -26.35
N ARG A 239 -19.35 -10.91 -25.44
CA ARG A 239 -19.61 -10.80 -23.98
C ARG A 239 -19.52 -12.14 -23.25
N GLU A 240 -18.72 -13.05 -23.79
CA GLU A 240 -18.53 -14.41 -23.28
C GLU A 240 -17.17 -14.57 -22.59
N ILE A 241 -17.12 -15.46 -21.60
CA ILE A 241 -15.86 -15.95 -21.03
C ILE A 241 -15.29 -16.96 -22.04
N VAL A 242 -14.15 -16.64 -22.65
CA VAL A 242 -13.52 -17.44 -23.73
C VAL A 242 -12.28 -18.22 -23.28
N SER A 243 -11.73 -17.87 -22.10
CA SER A 243 -10.59 -18.57 -21.50
C SER A 243 -10.72 -18.57 -19.97
N VAL A 244 -10.62 -19.73 -19.32
CA VAL A 244 -10.46 -19.85 -17.86
C VAL A 244 -9.37 -20.86 -17.53
N LEU A 245 -8.28 -20.41 -16.89
CA LEU A 245 -7.15 -21.27 -16.54
C LEU A 245 -6.73 -21.13 -15.09
N THR A 246 -6.20 -22.23 -14.55
CA THR A 246 -5.59 -22.32 -13.21
C THR A 246 -4.10 -22.65 -13.28
N THR A 247 -3.29 -21.99 -12.45
CA THR A 247 -1.82 -22.18 -12.40
C THR A 247 -1.38 -23.49 -11.75
N THR A 248 -2.24 -24.10 -10.93
CA THR A 248 -2.05 -25.43 -10.36
C THR A 248 -3.23 -26.33 -10.67
N ASN A 249 -2.98 -27.59 -11.02
CA ASN A 249 -3.97 -28.50 -11.57
C ASN A 249 -3.72 -29.96 -11.12
N ALA A 250 -4.75 -30.80 -11.17
CA ALA A 250 -4.67 -32.23 -10.97
C ALA A 250 -3.63 -32.91 -11.90
N PRO A 251 -2.98 -34.02 -11.47
CA PRO A 251 -3.20 -34.75 -10.22
C PRO A 251 -2.44 -34.18 -9.00
N PHE A 252 -1.66 -33.12 -9.17
CA PHE A 252 -0.77 -32.58 -8.14
C PHE A 252 -1.47 -31.77 -7.04
N THR A 253 -2.73 -31.41 -7.27
CA THR A 253 -3.60 -30.75 -6.29
C THR A 253 -4.83 -31.59 -6.02
N LYS A 254 -5.35 -31.52 -4.79
CA LYS A 254 -6.62 -32.17 -4.42
C LYS A 254 -7.79 -31.55 -5.22
N PRO A 255 -8.82 -32.35 -5.56
CA PRO A 255 -10.08 -31.83 -6.10
C PRO A 255 -10.77 -30.86 -5.14
N GLN A 256 -11.63 -29.98 -5.66
CA GLN A 256 -12.39 -29.02 -4.85
C GLN A 256 -13.67 -29.67 -4.30
N THR A 257 -13.68 -30.02 -3.01
CA THR A 257 -14.71 -30.85 -2.35
C THR A 257 -15.98 -30.09 -1.93
N GLY A 258 -16.36 -29.03 -2.62
CA GLY A 258 -17.48 -28.16 -2.23
C GLY A 258 -17.17 -27.17 -1.09
N THR A 259 -16.17 -27.47 -0.26
CA THR A 259 -15.68 -26.64 0.83
C THR A 259 -14.69 -25.57 0.35
N ILE A 260 -14.72 -24.38 0.98
CA ILE A 260 -13.68 -23.36 0.79
C ILE A 260 -12.33 -23.77 1.37
N ASP A 261 -12.28 -24.77 2.26
CA ASP A 261 -11.05 -25.36 2.78
C ASP A 261 -10.62 -26.61 1.99
N GLY A 262 -9.31 -26.84 1.89
CA GLY A 262 -8.74 -28.18 1.66
C GLY A 262 -8.33 -28.61 0.24
N GLY A 263 -8.49 -27.77 -0.80
CA GLY A 263 -8.19 -28.13 -2.21
C GLY A 263 -7.13 -27.30 -2.94
N GLY A 264 -6.48 -26.34 -2.27
CA GLY A 264 -5.63 -25.32 -2.91
C GLY A 264 -4.23 -25.80 -3.26
N GLY A 265 -3.74 -25.40 -4.44
CA GLY A 265 -2.37 -25.70 -4.89
C GLY A 265 -1.38 -24.55 -4.74
N GLY A 266 -1.88 -23.32 -4.57
CA GLY A 266 -1.08 -22.11 -4.57
C GLY A 266 -0.85 -21.51 -5.95
N SER A 267 0.32 -20.92 -6.16
CA SER A 267 0.76 -20.27 -7.41
C SER A 267 -0.10 -19.07 -7.80
N ALA A 268 -0.37 -18.19 -6.83
CA ALA A 268 -1.15 -16.97 -7.04
C ALA A 268 -0.50 -16.03 -8.06
N ILE A 269 -1.31 -15.34 -8.87
CA ILE A 269 -0.83 -14.28 -9.77
C ILE A 269 -1.16 -12.94 -9.10
N TRP A 270 -0.15 -12.24 -8.59
CA TRP A 270 -0.33 -10.95 -7.92
C TRP A 270 0.61 -9.83 -8.40
N GLN A 271 1.83 -10.17 -8.83
CA GLN A 271 2.71 -9.35 -9.68
C GLN A 271 3.00 -7.92 -9.17
N GLY A 272 2.98 -7.67 -7.86
CA GLY A 272 3.09 -6.30 -7.33
C GLY A 272 2.03 -5.33 -7.89
N GLY A 273 0.88 -5.86 -8.35
CA GLY A 273 -0.18 -5.12 -9.03
C GLY A 273 0.12 -4.72 -10.49
N MET A 274 1.19 -5.22 -11.12
CA MET A 274 1.41 -5.05 -12.58
C MET A 274 0.36 -5.78 -13.41
N GLY A 275 0.18 -5.33 -14.66
CA GLY A 275 -0.62 -6.03 -15.65
C GLY A 275 -0.03 -7.35 -16.15
N LEU A 276 -0.79 -8.05 -16.99
CA LEU A 276 -0.30 -9.18 -17.79
C LEU A 276 0.44 -8.61 -19.00
N SER A 277 1.68 -9.03 -19.23
CA SER A 277 2.57 -8.41 -20.21
C SER A 277 2.45 -9.08 -21.60
N THR A 278 2.56 -8.30 -22.67
CA THR A 278 2.52 -8.79 -24.05
C THR A 278 3.39 -7.96 -24.99
N ASP A 279 4.06 -8.62 -25.95
CA ASP A 279 4.76 -8.00 -27.07
C ASP A 279 4.16 -8.34 -28.44
N ALA A 280 3.10 -9.17 -28.47
CA ALA A 280 2.49 -9.66 -29.68
C ALA A 280 1.05 -10.15 -29.43
N ASN A 281 0.22 -10.04 -30.46
CA ASN A 281 -1.19 -10.43 -30.42
C ASN A 281 -1.45 -11.93 -30.13
N ASN A 282 -0.40 -12.77 -30.06
CA ASN A 282 -0.48 -14.20 -29.80
C ASN A 282 0.32 -14.65 -28.56
N ARG A 283 0.84 -13.72 -27.74
CA ARG A 283 1.67 -14.01 -26.56
C ARG A 283 1.20 -13.23 -25.34
N LEU A 284 1.12 -13.89 -24.20
CA LEU A 284 0.80 -13.30 -22.90
C LEU A 284 1.74 -13.88 -21.83
N PHE A 285 2.27 -13.01 -20.98
CA PHE A 285 3.24 -13.38 -19.95
C PHE A 285 2.76 -12.97 -18.55
N PHE A 286 3.13 -13.78 -17.57
CA PHE A 286 2.92 -13.46 -16.15
C PHE A 286 3.93 -14.17 -15.25
N VAL A 287 3.97 -13.76 -13.99
CA VAL A 287 4.79 -14.37 -12.93
C VAL A 287 3.88 -14.89 -11.82
N THR A 288 4.19 -16.08 -11.33
CA THR A 288 3.46 -16.74 -10.24
C THR A 288 4.26 -16.73 -8.93
N ALA A 289 3.50 -16.77 -7.84
CA ALA A 289 3.99 -16.83 -6.47
C ALA A 289 4.11 -18.29 -5.95
N ASN A 290 4.30 -18.43 -4.64
CA ASN A 290 4.47 -19.71 -3.98
C ASN A 290 3.28 -20.69 -4.09
N GLY A 291 3.56 -21.99 -4.03
CA GLY A 291 2.58 -23.07 -4.00
C GLY A 291 3.10 -24.35 -3.35
N LYS A 292 2.33 -25.45 -3.48
CA LYS A 292 2.55 -26.70 -2.72
C LYS A 292 2.48 -27.98 -3.55
N ALA A 293 2.26 -27.84 -4.86
CA ALA A 293 1.90 -28.96 -5.73
C ALA A 293 3.11 -29.62 -6.46
N HIS A 294 4.21 -28.87 -6.58
CA HIS A 294 5.56 -29.30 -6.99
C HIS A 294 5.66 -30.49 -7.99
N GLN A 295 5.49 -30.26 -9.28
CA GLN A 295 5.67 -31.30 -10.31
C GLN A 295 7.14 -31.63 -10.62
N ASN A 296 8.03 -30.63 -10.76
CA ASN A 296 9.40 -30.86 -11.24
C ASN A 296 10.33 -31.42 -10.15
N ILE A 297 10.20 -30.91 -8.92
CA ILE A 297 10.93 -31.28 -7.71
C ILE A 297 12.44 -31.16 -7.87
N ASP A 298 13.13 -32.23 -8.28
CA ASP A 298 14.58 -32.26 -8.52
C ASP A 298 14.93 -32.70 -9.94
N THR A 299 13.94 -32.98 -10.79
CA THR A 299 14.15 -33.46 -12.16
C THR A 299 14.25 -32.27 -13.12
N PRO A 300 15.38 -32.06 -13.82
CA PRO A 300 15.48 -31.00 -14.83
C PRO A 300 14.44 -31.17 -15.93
N ALA A 301 13.82 -30.05 -16.34
CA ALA A 301 12.69 -30.05 -17.26
C ALA A 301 12.78 -28.88 -18.25
N SER A 302 12.44 -29.14 -19.52
CA SER A 302 12.34 -28.08 -20.53
C SER A 302 11.08 -27.25 -20.31
N GLY A 303 11.21 -25.92 -20.44
CA GLY A 303 10.08 -24.98 -20.39
C GLY A 303 8.99 -25.27 -21.42
N LYS A 304 9.34 -25.90 -22.54
CA LYS A 304 8.39 -26.35 -23.58
C LYS A 304 7.62 -27.63 -23.21
N THR A 305 7.90 -28.23 -22.04
CA THR A 305 7.18 -29.43 -21.54
C THR A 305 5.94 -29.00 -20.76
N PRO A 306 4.76 -29.58 -20.99
CA PRO A 306 3.55 -29.19 -20.24
C PRO A 306 3.71 -29.36 -18.72
N LEU A 307 3.62 -28.23 -18.00
CA LEU A 307 3.67 -28.16 -16.55
C LEU A 307 2.26 -27.91 -15.99
N LYS A 308 1.83 -28.74 -15.03
CA LYS A 308 0.53 -28.62 -14.35
C LYS A 308 0.60 -27.80 -13.05
N THR A 309 1.81 -27.49 -12.56
CA THR A 309 2.05 -26.73 -11.32
C THR A 309 3.04 -25.58 -11.55
N LEU A 310 2.53 -24.40 -11.87
CA LEU A 310 3.33 -23.20 -12.15
C LEU A 310 3.66 -22.45 -10.85
N ASN A 311 4.27 -23.09 -9.84
CA ASN A 311 4.74 -22.40 -8.62
C ASN A 311 6.06 -21.68 -8.91
N GLU A 312 6.19 -20.43 -8.45
CA GLU A 312 7.38 -19.59 -8.60
C GLU A 312 7.95 -19.57 -10.04
N ALA A 313 7.08 -19.34 -11.02
CA ALA A 313 7.43 -19.44 -12.43
C ALA A 313 7.19 -18.12 -13.19
N VAL A 314 8.08 -17.79 -14.12
CA VAL A 314 7.75 -16.89 -15.23
C VAL A 314 7.10 -17.74 -16.31
N VAL A 315 5.92 -17.35 -16.77
CA VAL A 315 5.08 -18.16 -17.64
C VAL A 315 4.80 -17.42 -18.95
N HIS A 316 4.90 -18.13 -20.07
CA HIS A 316 4.51 -17.67 -21.38
C HIS A 316 3.34 -18.51 -21.89
N MET A 317 2.20 -17.85 -22.06
CA MET A 317 1.01 -18.41 -22.70
C MET A 317 0.94 -17.99 -24.16
N LYS A 318 0.67 -18.95 -25.03
CA LYS A 318 0.21 -18.67 -26.38
C LYS A 318 -1.28 -18.36 -26.34
N ILE A 319 -1.66 -17.26 -26.99
CA ILE A 319 -3.05 -16.90 -27.26
C ILE A 319 -3.43 -17.47 -28.63
N ASP A 320 -4.56 -18.16 -28.70
CA ASP A 320 -5.24 -18.45 -29.95
C ASP A 320 -5.95 -17.17 -30.47
N PRO A 321 -5.59 -16.63 -31.64
CA PRO A 321 -6.06 -15.33 -32.08
C PRO A 321 -7.51 -15.33 -32.58
N GLU A 322 -8.10 -16.49 -32.85
CA GLU A 322 -9.49 -16.62 -33.31
C GLU A 322 -10.45 -16.79 -32.14
N THR A 323 -10.03 -17.52 -31.10
CA THR A 323 -10.88 -17.90 -29.96
C THR A 323 -10.57 -17.17 -28.66
N GLY A 324 -9.38 -16.56 -28.52
CA GLY A 324 -8.93 -15.97 -27.26
C GLY A 324 -8.50 -17.01 -26.20
N LYS A 325 -8.40 -18.29 -26.56
CA LYS A 325 -7.97 -19.34 -25.62
C LYS A 325 -6.48 -19.26 -25.34
N LEU A 326 -6.15 -19.46 -24.06
CA LEU A 326 -4.76 -19.51 -23.60
C LEU A 326 -4.25 -20.96 -23.53
N SER A 327 -2.98 -21.17 -23.87
CA SER A 327 -2.29 -22.46 -23.72
C SER A 327 -0.85 -22.24 -23.27
N LEU A 328 -0.34 -23.08 -22.36
CA LEU A 328 1.05 -22.99 -21.90
C LEU A 328 2.00 -23.27 -23.07
N PHE A 329 2.93 -22.35 -23.32
CA PHE A 329 3.92 -22.47 -24.38
C PHE A 329 5.35 -22.61 -23.86
N ASP A 330 5.67 -21.89 -22.77
CA ASP A 330 6.99 -21.92 -22.16
C ASP A 330 6.95 -21.48 -20.69
N TYR A 331 7.96 -21.86 -19.91
CA TYR A 331 8.17 -21.36 -18.55
C TYR A 331 9.64 -21.32 -18.14
N PHE A 332 9.95 -20.43 -17.19
CA PHE A 332 11.15 -20.45 -16.36
C PHE A 332 10.74 -20.76 -14.93
N GLN A 333 11.48 -21.62 -14.23
CA GLN A 333 11.30 -21.87 -12.80
C GLN A 333 12.68 -21.89 -12.14
N PRO A 334 12.93 -21.10 -11.06
CA PRO A 334 14.18 -21.11 -10.33
C PRO A 334 14.53 -22.50 -9.80
N PHE A 335 15.80 -22.89 -9.86
CA PHE A 335 16.29 -24.19 -9.40
C PHE A 335 15.94 -24.45 -7.92
N ASP A 336 15.88 -23.37 -7.14
CA ASP A 336 15.61 -23.30 -5.70
C ASP A 336 14.12 -23.10 -5.35
N TYR A 337 13.19 -23.24 -6.31
CA TYR A 337 11.77 -22.88 -6.11
C TYR A 337 11.10 -23.54 -4.89
N ILE A 338 11.43 -24.78 -4.53
CA ILE A 338 10.89 -25.44 -3.32
C ILE A 338 11.31 -24.70 -2.04
N SER A 339 12.56 -24.21 -2.00
CA SER A 339 13.06 -23.40 -0.89
C SER A 339 12.46 -21.99 -0.89
N LEU A 340 12.04 -21.48 -2.06
CA LEU A 340 11.27 -20.24 -2.15
C LEU A 340 9.84 -20.43 -1.62
N ASP A 341 9.18 -21.52 -2.04
CA ASP A 341 7.84 -21.93 -1.62
C ASP A 341 7.73 -22.04 -0.08
N ALA A 342 8.69 -22.74 0.55
CA ALA A 342 8.75 -22.91 2.00
C ALA A 342 8.95 -21.59 2.76
N ALA A 343 9.85 -20.73 2.26
CA ALA A 343 10.20 -19.47 2.91
C ALA A 343 9.28 -18.29 2.53
N ASP A 344 8.17 -18.51 1.80
CA ASP A 344 7.28 -17.46 1.25
C ASP A 344 8.04 -16.41 0.42
N LYS A 345 9.05 -16.83 -0.35
CA LYS A 345 9.93 -15.94 -1.13
C LYS A 345 9.45 -15.70 -2.58
N ASP A 346 8.14 -15.46 -2.72
CA ASP A 346 7.43 -15.22 -3.98
C ASP A 346 8.27 -14.56 -5.08
N LEU A 347 8.47 -15.28 -6.19
CA LEU A 347 8.94 -14.72 -7.45
C LEU A 347 7.88 -13.77 -8.03
N GLY A 348 6.60 -14.12 -7.88
CA GLY A 348 5.43 -13.33 -8.29
C GLY A 348 5.21 -12.01 -7.54
N ALA A 349 6.18 -11.56 -6.75
CA ALA A 349 6.17 -10.25 -6.09
C ALA A 349 6.45 -9.08 -7.06
N SER A 350 7.12 -9.36 -8.18
CA SER A 350 7.13 -8.53 -9.38
C SER A 350 6.31 -9.21 -10.48
N GLY A 351 5.75 -8.43 -11.39
CA GLY A 351 5.37 -8.93 -12.72
C GLY A 351 6.58 -9.03 -13.64
N LEU A 352 6.34 -9.34 -14.91
CA LEU A 352 7.39 -9.41 -15.93
C LEU A 352 7.48 -8.09 -16.71
N THR A 353 8.54 -7.33 -16.48
CA THR A 353 8.87 -6.15 -17.29
C THR A 353 9.55 -6.63 -18.57
N MET A 354 8.88 -6.52 -19.72
CA MET A 354 9.49 -6.86 -21.02
C MET A 354 10.35 -5.67 -21.48
N LEU A 355 11.55 -5.94 -22.02
CA LEU A 355 12.49 -4.89 -22.43
C LEU A 355 12.44 -4.68 -23.96
N ASP A 356 12.52 -3.42 -24.39
CA ASP A 356 12.43 -3.03 -25.81
C ASP A 356 13.51 -3.72 -26.69
N PRO A 357 13.14 -4.61 -27.63
CA PRO A 357 14.10 -5.33 -28.47
C PRO A 357 14.84 -4.44 -29.48
N ALA A 358 14.43 -3.17 -29.65
CA ALA A 358 15.18 -2.18 -30.42
C ALA A 358 16.51 -1.80 -29.75
N THR A 359 16.63 -1.95 -28.43
CA THR A 359 17.86 -1.73 -27.66
C THR A 359 18.33 -3.00 -26.95
N PHE A 360 17.45 -3.66 -26.20
CA PHE A 360 17.78 -4.77 -25.31
C PHE A 360 17.83 -6.11 -26.06
N ARG A 361 18.94 -6.32 -26.78
CA ARG A 361 19.25 -7.54 -27.53
C ARG A 361 20.76 -7.82 -27.53
N GLY A 362 21.15 -9.04 -27.89
CA GLY A 362 22.54 -9.42 -28.14
C GLY A 362 22.66 -10.76 -28.84
N GLN A 363 23.86 -11.35 -28.86
CA GLN A 363 24.10 -12.66 -29.44
C GLN A 363 23.20 -13.71 -28.75
N GLY A 364 22.45 -14.48 -29.54
CA GLY A 364 21.55 -15.53 -29.04
C GLY A 364 20.28 -15.05 -28.33
N VAL A 365 20.09 -13.74 -28.14
CA VAL A 365 18.95 -13.17 -27.40
C VAL A 365 18.34 -12.01 -28.19
N ALA A 366 17.20 -12.26 -28.85
CA ALA A 366 16.47 -11.25 -29.59
C ALA A 366 15.51 -10.41 -28.72
N ARG A 367 14.97 -11.03 -27.65
CA ARG A 367 13.99 -10.46 -26.73
C ARG A 367 14.28 -10.93 -25.31
N MET A 368 14.15 -10.03 -24.34
CA MET A 368 14.39 -10.34 -22.93
C MET A 368 13.39 -9.62 -22.03
N GLY A 369 13.13 -10.20 -20.87
CA GLY A 369 12.33 -9.60 -19.81
C GLY A 369 13.01 -9.76 -18.47
N VAL A 370 12.56 -8.99 -17.49
CA VAL A 370 13.10 -9.03 -16.13
C VAL A 370 11.97 -9.12 -15.10
N THR A 371 12.17 -9.93 -14.07
CA THR A 371 11.33 -10.00 -12.87
C THR A 371 12.21 -10.07 -11.63
N ALA A 372 11.68 -9.77 -10.45
CA ALA A 372 12.39 -9.90 -9.17
C ALA A 372 11.46 -10.35 -8.03
N GLY A 373 11.99 -11.17 -7.13
CA GLY A 373 11.20 -11.81 -6.08
C GLY A 373 11.43 -11.26 -4.67
N LYS A 374 10.64 -11.78 -3.71
CA LYS A 374 10.92 -11.64 -2.28
C LYS A 374 12.25 -12.27 -1.86
N ASN A 375 12.84 -13.11 -2.70
CA ASN A 375 14.17 -13.69 -2.51
C ASN A 375 15.34 -12.70 -2.71
N ALA A 376 15.08 -11.43 -3.02
CA ALA A 376 16.08 -10.41 -3.34
C ALA A 376 16.96 -10.77 -4.55
N LYS A 377 16.45 -11.58 -5.49
CA LYS A 377 17.07 -11.85 -6.78
C LYS A 377 16.21 -11.26 -7.90
N ALA A 378 16.84 -10.62 -8.88
CA ALA A 378 16.24 -10.33 -10.17
C ALA A 378 16.72 -11.33 -11.23
N TYR A 379 15.80 -11.80 -12.07
CA TYR A 379 16.05 -12.79 -13.12
C TYR A 379 15.81 -12.13 -14.48
N VAL A 380 16.87 -12.07 -15.29
CA VAL A 380 16.79 -11.65 -16.69
C VAL A 380 16.57 -12.90 -17.54
N VAL A 381 15.43 -13.00 -18.21
CA VAL A 381 15.01 -14.19 -18.97
C VAL A 381 14.92 -13.90 -20.47
N ASN A 382 15.22 -14.90 -21.31
CA ASN A 382 15.02 -14.81 -22.76
C ASN A 382 13.56 -15.12 -23.06
N LEU A 383 12.83 -14.21 -23.71
CA LEU A 383 11.37 -14.36 -23.89
C LEU A 383 11.00 -15.39 -24.97
N ASP A 384 11.96 -15.81 -25.78
CA ASP A 384 11.78 -16.79 -26.87
C ASP A 384 12.14 -18.22 -26.43
N ASP A 385 12.97 -18.34 -25.38
CA ASP A 385 13.27 -19.57 -24.65
C ASP A 385 13.52 -19.23 -23.17
N LEU A 386 12.48 -19.39 -22.34
CA LEU A 386 12.53 -19.04 -20.92
C LEU A 386 13.48 -19.94 -20.11
N GLY A 387 13.90 -21.08 -20.67
CA GLY A 387 14.98 -21.91 -20.11
C GLY A 387 14.55 -23.04 -19.18
N GLY A 388 13.26 -23.15 -18.82
CA GLY A 388 12.73 -24.28 -18.04
C GLY A 388 13.21 -24.33 -16.59
N TYR A 389 13.53 -25.54 -16.12
CA TYR A 389 13.93 -25.86 -14.75
C TYR A 389 15.22 -26.69 -14.72
N LYS A 390 16.22 -26.27 -13.94
CA LYS A 390 17.53 -26.94 -13.76
C LYS A 390 18.29 -27.28 -15.06
N LEU A 391 18.08 -26.51 -16.15
CA LEU A 391 18.76 -26.72 -17.44
C LEU A 391 20.07 -25.92 -17.61
N GLY A 392 20.47 -25.12 -16.63
CA GLY A 392 21.74 -24.41 -16.62
C GLY A 392 22.93 -25.31 -16.24
N PRO A 393 24.17 -24.81 -16.37
CA PRO A 393 25.38 -25.56 -16.01
C PRO A 393 25.32 -26.09 -14.57
N GLY A 394 25.61 -27.39 -14.39
CA GLY A 394 25.54 -28.04 -13.07
C GLY A 394 24.14 -28.20 -12.49
N GLY A 395 23.08 -28.03 -13.29
CA GLY A 395 21.69 -28.06 -12.81
C GLY A 395 21.21 -26.70 -12.26
N SER A 396 21.85 -25.60 -12.64
CA SER A 396 21.43 -24.25 -12.26
C SER A 396 20.24 -23.74 -13.08
N ASP A 397 19.84 -22.49 -12.84
CA ASP A 397 18.97 -21.74 -13.73
C ASP A 397 19.57 -21.56 -15.13
N ASN A 398 18.73 -21.63 -16.15
CA ASN A 398 19.06 -21.31 -17.55
C ASN A 398 18.45 -19.96 -17.98
N CYS A 399 18.60 -18.95 -17.12
CA CYS A 399 18.25 -17.57 -17.46
C CYS A 399 19.43 -16.84 -18.14
N ILE A 400 19.22 -15.63 -18.65
CA ILE A 400 20.30 -14.81 -19.22
C ILE A 400 21.30 -14.45 -18.12
N GLN A 401 20.78 -13.98 -16.98
CA GLN A 401 21.53 -13.52 -15.82
C GLN A 401 20.64 -13.51 -14.56
N ILE A 402 21.23 -13.86 -13.41
CA ILE A 402 20.68 -13.57 -12.08
C ILE A 402 21.43 -12.37 -11.52
N ILE A 403 20.71 -11.44 -10.90
CA ILE A 403 21.24 -10.24 -10.26
C ILE A 403 20.82 -10.26 -8.79
N GLN A 404 21.80 -10.20 -7.89
CA GLN A 404 21.54 -10.04 -6.46
C GLN A 404 21.13 -8.60 -6.16
N LEU A 405 20.05 -8.43 -5.40
CA LEU A 405 19.57 -7.16 -4.87
C LEU A 405 19.84 -7.09 -3.36
N ASP A 406 19.87 -5.87 -2.82
CA ASP A 406 20.14 -5.64 -1.40
C ASP A 406 18.99 -6.15 -0.48
N ASN A 407 17.74 -6.16 -0.99
CA ASN A 407 16.52 -6.51 -0.26
C ASN A 407 15.41 -7.06 -1.20
N PRO A 408 14.32 -7.63 -0.65
CA PRO A 408 13.12 -8.03 -1.39
C PRO A 408 12.52 -6.92 -2.28
N THR A 409 11.83 -7.31 -3.37
CA THR A 409 11.05 -6.40 -4.24
C THR A 409 9.57 -6.76 -4.27
N PHE A 410 8.69 -5.77 -4.19
CA PHE A 410 7.22 -5.93 -4.20
C PHE A 410 6.52 -5.17 -5.35
N GLY A 411 7.30 -4.71 -6.33
CA GLY A 411 6.86 -3.95 -7.49
C GLY A 411 7.82 -4.17 -8.67
N GLY A 412 7.29 -3.94 -9.87
CA GLY A 412 8.00 -4.17 -11.13
C GLY A 412 9.19 -3.26 -11.41
N ALA A 413 10.09 -3.76 -12.26
CA ALA A 413 11.07 -2.90 -12.89
C ALA A 413 10.42 -1.91 -13.87
N GLY A 414 11.07 -0.76 -14.02
CA GLY A 414 10.88 0.14 -15.15
C GLY A 414 12.12 0.09 -16.03
N SER A 415 11.97 0.43 -17.32
CA SER A 415 13.06 0.40 -18.29
C SER A 415 13.22 1.73 -19.03
N TYR A 416 14.41 1.95 -19.58
CA TYR A 416 14.76 3.12 -20.39
C TYR A 416 15.61 2.66 -21.59
N PRO A 417 15.07 2.59 -22.81
CA PRO A 417 15.77 2.03 -23.97
C PRO A 417 16.75 3.00 -24.65
N LEU A 418 16.80 4.27 -24.23
CA LEU A 418 17.71 5.27 -24.78
C LEU A 418 19.09 5.21 -24.08
N GLU A 419 20.09 5.92 -24.62
CA GLU A 419 21.41 6.13 -23.98
C GLU A 419 22.17 4.83 -23.62
N GLY A 420 21.89 3.76 -24.36
CA GLY A 420 22.50 2.43 -24.22
C GLY A 420 21.65 1.40 -23.48
N GLY A 421 20.49 1.77 -22.92
CA GLY A 421 19.56 0.84 -22.29
C GLY A 421 19.81 0.61 -20.79
N TYR A 422 18.81 0.94 -19.97
CA TYR A 422 18.81 0.73 -18.52
C TYR A 422 17.50 0.10 -18.02
N PHE A 423 17.54 -0.56 -16.87
CA PHE A 423 16.36 -0.83 -16.06
C PHE A 423 16.59 -0.52 -14.58
N TYR A 424 15.50 -0.37 -13.84
CA TYR A 424 15.52 0.11 -12.45
C TYR A 424 14.68 -0.76 -11.54
N PHE A 425 15.15 -0.96 -10.31
CA PHE A 425 14.40 -1.63 -9.25
C PHE A 425 14.33 -0.77 -7.99
N THR A 426 13.28 -0.99 -7.20
CA THR A 426 13.05 -0.36 -5.88
C THR A 426 12.97 -1.45 -4.80
N PRO A 427 14.11 -2.01 -4.36
CA PRO A 427 14.12 -2.96 -3.25
C PRO A 427 13.62 -2.29 -1.97
N THR A 428 12.86 -3.03 -1.16
CA THR A 428 12.22 -2.56 0.07
C THR A 428 13.23 -1.89 1.00
N ARG A 429 12.92 -0.66 1.44
CA ARG A 429 13.76 0.14 2.37
C ARG A 429 15.22 0.23 1.92
N SER A 430 15.47 0.27 0.62
CA SER A 430 16.80 0.37 0.00
C SER A 430 16.89 1.53 -1.01
N PRO A 431 18.08 1.93 -1.47
CA PRO A 431 18.24 2.79 -2.63
C PRO A 431 17.48 2.30 -3.88
N LEU A 432 17.05 3.24 -4.72
CA LEU A 432 16.73 2.99 -6.12
C LEU A 432 18.01 2.51 -6.81
N VAL A 433 17.96 1.38 -7.53
CA VAL A 433 19.11 0.82 -8.24
C VAL A 433 18.89 0.85 -9.75
N ALA A 434 19.93 1.16 -10.52
CA ALA A 434 19.93 1.20 -11.98
C ALA A 434 20.96 0.24 -12.56
N TYR A 435 20.55 -0.59 -13.52
CA TYR A 435 21.42 -1.50 -14.24
C TYR A 435 21.47 -1.14 -15.72
N LYS A 436 22.66 -1.10 -16.30
CA LYS A 436 22.91 -0.78 -17.71
C LYS A 436 23.20 -2.03 -18.53
N LEU A 437 22.67 -2.09 -19.75
CA LEU A 437 22.97 -3.11 -20.73
C LEU A 437 24.42 -3.00 -21.24
N GLY A 438 25.09 -4.14 -21.29
CA GLY A 438 26.36 -4.37 -21.98
C GLY A 438 26.35 -5.75 -22.63
N ALA A 439 27.52 -6.22 -23.04
CA ALA A 439 27.71 -7.54 -23.62
C ALA A 439 28.97 -8.23 -23.10
N ASP A 440 28.94 -9.56 -23.03
CA ASP A 440 30.11 -10.37 -22.71
C ASP A 440 31.06 -10.55 -23.92
N SER A 441 32.16 -11.28 -23.70
CA SER A 441 33.15 -11.56 -24.74
C SER A 441 32.63 -12.34 -25.96
N THR A 442 31.45 -12.97 -25.87
CA THR A 442 30.76 -13.65 -26.97
C THR A 442 29.74 -12.76 -27.68
N GLY A 443 29.32 -11.68 -27.02
CA GLY A 443 28.26 -10.76 -27.46
C GLY A 443 26.90 -11.07 -26.82
N LYS A 444 26.80 -12.03 -25.88
CA LYS A 444 25.58 -12.28 -25.12
C LYS A 444 25.30 -11.07 -24.20
N PRO A 445 24.04 -10.62 -24.07
CA PRO A 445 23.72 -9.46 -23.24
C PRO A 445 23.97 -9.74 -21.75
N VAL A 446 24.52 -8.75 -21.05
CA VAL A 446 24.79 -8.74 -19.61
C VAL A 446 24.45 -7.37 -19.05
N PHE A 447 23.90 -7.32 -17.85
CA PHE A 447 23.59 -6.10 -17.13
C PHE A 447 24.56 -5.88 -15.97
N THR A 448 25.04 -4.65 -15.84
CA THR A 448 25.96 -4.23 -14.77
C THR A 448 25.34 -3.09 -13.97
N LEU A 449 25.62 -3.02 -12.67
CA LEU A 449 25.17 -1.89 -11.84
C LEU A 449 25.76 -0.60 -12.40
N ALA A 450 24.89 0.37 -12.68
CA ALA A 450 25.26 1.68 -13.21
C ALA A 450 25.11 2.79 -12.17
N GLY A 451 24.24 2.61 -11.17
CA GLY A 451 24.21 3.47 -10.00
C GLY A 451 23.14 3.13 -8.97
N LYS A 452 23.22 3.79 -7.81
CA LYS A 452 22.23 3.74 -6.71
C LYS A 452 21.84 5.16 -6.29
N SER A 453 20.64 5.40 -5.75
CA SER A 453 20.33 6.68 -5.09
C SER A 453 21.06 6.81 -3.75
N THR A 454 21.46 8.02 -3.36
CA THR A 454 22.04 8.29 -2.02
C THR A 454 21.02 8.16 -0.89
N THR A 455 19.74 8.27 -1.21
CA THR A 455 18.62 8.16 -0.27
C THR A 455 17.87 6.85 -0.46
N THR A 456 17.37 6.31 0.65
CA THR A 456 16.51 5.12 0.67
C THR A 456 15.10 5.43 0.12
N ILE A 457 14.53 4.45 -0.60
CA ILE A 457 13.14 4.39 -1.03
C ILE A 457 12.32 3.59 -0.01
N GLY A 458 11.03 3.90 0.12
CA GLY A 458 10.06 3.21 0.99
C GLY A 458 9.97 1.69 0.83
N GLY A 459 9.20 1.05 1.72
CA GLY A 459 9.19 -0.40 1.88
C GLY A 459 8.14 -1.17 1.09
N LYS A 460 7.03 -0.54 0.67
CA LYS A 460 5.85 -1.22 0.07
C LYS A 460 5.47 -0.57 -1.25
N MET A 461 6.41 -0.65 -2.19
CA MET A 461 6.46 0.12 -3.43
C MET A 461 5.57 -0.46 -4.54
N GLY A 462 5.13 0.41 -5.45
CA GLY A 462 4.61 -0.03 -6.75
C GLY A 462 5.69 -0.08 -7.84
N PRO A 463 5.33 -0.51 -9.06
CA PRO A 463 6.26 -0.62 -10.18
C PRO A 463 6.87 0.74 -10.58
N VAL A 464 8.12 0.72 -11.03
CA VAL A 464 8.81 1.93 -11.52
C VAL A 464 8.28 2.32 -12.90
N THR A 465 8.11 3.63 -13.15
CA THR A 465 7.81 4.18 -14.48
C THR A 465 8.94 5.09 -14.93
N VAL A 466 9.19 5.17 -16.24
CA VAL A 466 10.16 6.07 -16.85
C VAL A 466 9.49 6.86 -17.97
N THR A 467 9.60 8.19 -17.95
CA THR A 467 9.14 9.04 -19.07
C THR A 467 10.33 9.61 -19.83
N SER A 468 10.13 10.00 -21.09
CA SER A 468 11.06 10.89 -21.81
C SER A 468 10.30 11.98 -22.57
N TYR A 469 10.98 13.07 -22.90
CA TYR A 469 10.43 14.13 -23.73
C TYR A 469 10.64 13.77 -25.20
N LYS A 470 9.56 13.41 -25.91
CA LYS A 470 9.56 13.13 -27.36
C LYS A 470 10.60 12.05 -27.78
N SER A 471 10.83 11.03 -26.95
CA SER A 471 11.88 10.02 -27.15
C SER A 471 13.31 10.57 -27.28
N GLN A 472 13.63 11.71 -26.66
CA GLN A 472 14.97 12.31 -26.74
C GLN A 472 15.93 11.78 -25.65
N GLU A 473 17.16 11.47 -26.06
CA GLU A 473 18.28 11.20 -25.14
C GLU A 473 18.55 12.42 -24.23
N GLY A 474 18.95 12.18 -22.99
CA GLY A 474 19.16 13.18 -21.96
C GLY A 474 17.87 13.68 -21.28
N THR A 475 16.70 13.15 -21.68
CA THR A 475 15.40 13.59 -21.16
C THR A 475 14.66 12.53 -20.33
N GLY A 476 15.29 11.38 -20.07
CA GLY A 476 14.71 10.32 -19.26
C GLY A 476 14.51 10.73 -17.79
N ILE A 477 13.32 10.47 -17.25
CA ILE A 477 12.97 10.64 -15.83
C ILE A 477 12.46 9.32 -15.28
N VAL A 478 13.05 8.83 -14.20
CA VAL A 478 12.59 7.67 -13.44
C VAL A 478 11.68 8.14 -12.30
N TRP A 479 10.46 7.60 -12.25
CA TRP A 479 9.42 7.95 -11.29
C TRP A 479 9.13 6.81 -10.33
N VAL A 480 9.07 7.13 -9.04
CA VAL A 480 8.95 6.16 -7.96
C VAL A 480 7.89 6.61 -6.94
N CYS A 481 6.91 5.75 -6.65
CA CYS A 481 5.82 6.03 -5.71
C CYS A 481 6.17 5.61 -4.27
N ASP A 482 6.89 6.45 -3.52
CA ASP A 482 7.32 6.19 -2.15
C ASP A 482 6.13 6.19 -1.16
N ASN A 483 6.03 5.14 -0.35
CA ASN A 483 4.92 4.98 0.60
C ASN A 483 5.03 5.90 1.84
N ASN A 484 6.18 6.54 2.06
CA ASN A 484 6.41 7.48 3.16
C ASN A 484 6.38 8.93 2.65
N ILE A 485 7.20 9.24 1.63
CA ILE A 485 7.45 10.62 1.17
C ILE A 485 6.49 11.03 0.03
N GLY A 486 6.07 10.06 -0.80
CA GLY A 486 5.20 10.28 -1.96
C GLY A 486 5.88 9.99 -3.29
N LEU A 487 5.35 10.53 -4.38
CA LEU A 487 6.04 10.50 -5.68
C LEU A 487 7.44 11.15 -5.57
N ARG A 488 8.43 10.50 -6.19
CA ARG A 488 9.82 10.96 -6.33
C ARG A 488 10.25 10.81 -7.78
N ALA A 489 11.21 11.62 -8.22
CA ALA A 489 11.70 11.70 -9.59
C ALA A 489 13.22 11.72 -9.62
N PHE A 490 13.84 11.04 -10.58
CA PHE A 490 15.29 10.98 -10.76
C PHE A 490 15.64 11.11 -12.24
N TYR A 491 16.83 11.62 -12.57
CA TYR A 491 17.37 11.48 -13.92
C TYR A 491 17.59 9.99 -14.24
N ALA A 492 17.24 9.57 -15.46
CA ALA A 492 17.31 8.15 -15.82
C ALA A 492 18.74 7.61 -15.94
N VAL A 493 19.69 8.43 -16.37
CA VAL A 493 21.11 8.03 -16.45
C VAL A 493 21.82 8.43 -15.15
N PRO A 494 22.47 7.49 -14.43
CA PRO A 494 23.26 7.81 -13.25
C PRO A 494 24.48 8.66 -13.58
N GLU A 495 24.85 9.59 -12.71
CA GLU A 495 26.11 10.35 -12.80
C GLU A 495 27.10 9.82 -11.74
N ASN A 496 28.31 9.43 -12.17
CA ASN A 496 29.37 8.91 -11.28
C ASN A 496 28.97 7.72 -10.37
N GLY A 497 27.96 6.94 -10.76
CA GLY A 497 27.42 5.86 -9.94
C GLY A 497 26.23 6.23 -9.04
N GLU A 498 25.75 7.47 -9.13
CA GLU A 498 24.63 7.96 -8.32
C GLU A 498 23.38 8.28 -9.18
N MET A 499 22.20 7.86 -8.70
CA MET A 499 20.91 8.29 -9.26
C MET A 499 20.59 9.71 -8.76
N VAL A 500 20.75 10.71 -9.63
CA VAL A 500 20.52 12.12 -9.30
C VAL A 500 19.01 12.40 -9.17
N GLU A 501 18.58 12.84 -7.98
CA GLU A 501 17.18 13.18 -7.69
C GLU A 501 16.76 14.53 -8.28
N ILE A 502 15.53 14.59 -8.78
CA ILE A 502 14.88 15.80 -9.29
C ILE A 502 13.91 16.30 -8.21
N THR A 503 14.04 17.57 -7.83
CA THR A 503 13.19 18.14 -6.77
C THR A 503 11.77 18.34 -7.29
N ILE A 504 10.77 17.79 -6.60
CA ILE A 504 9.35 17.97 -6.89
C ILE A 504 8.54 18.27 -5.62
N PRO A 505 7.33 18.86 -5.73
CA PRO A 505 6.45 19.08 -4.59
C PRO A 505 6.06 17.77 -3.90
N SER A 506 5.89 17.82 -2.57
CA SER A 506 5.44 16.66 -1.79
C SER A 506 4.00 16.28 -2.14
N THR A 507 3.79 14.99 -2.39
CA THR A 507 2.47 14.40 -2.68
C THR A 507 1.91 13.58 -1.50
N GLY A 508 2.73 13.35 -0.47
CA GLY A 508 2.42 12.49 0.68
C GLY A 508 2.47 11.00 0.33
N GLY A 509 2.66 10.14 1.33
CA GLY A 509 2.89 8.71 1.14
C GLY A 509 1.88 7.99 0.22
N MET A 510 2.41 7.28 -0.78
CA MET A 510 1.64 6.50 -1.77
C MET A 510 1.08 5.19 -1.19
N GLY A 511 0.10 4.60 -1.86
CA GLY A 511 -0.43 3.26 -1.53
C GLY A 511 0.44 2.12 -2.06
N LYS A 512 0.19 0.88 -1.61
CA LYS A 512 0.78 -0.33 -2.24
C LYS A 512 0.47 -0.34 -3.74
N PHE A 513 1.41 -0.84 -4.55
CA PHE A 513 1.24 -1.02 -6.00
C PHE A 513 1.01 0.27 -6.82
N ALA A 514 1.09 1.44 -6.19
CA ALA A 514 0.86 2.72 -6.84
C ALA A 514 1.88 3.01 -7.95
N ARG A 515 1.38 3.57 -9.07
CA ARG A 515 2.16 4.08 -10.19
C ARG A 515 1.62 5.48 -10.52
N PRO A 516 2.45 6.47 -10.89
CA PRO A 516 1.95 7.70 -11.48
C PRO A 516 1.34 7.42 -12.86
N ALA A 517 0.30 8.18 -13.21
CA ALA A 517 -0.26 8.21 -14.55
C ALA A 517 -0.02 9.58 -15.20
N PHE A 518 0.02 9.65 -16.52
CA PHE A 518 0.52 10.82 -17.25
C PHE A 518 -0.43 11.25 -18.37
N GLY A 519 -0.50 12.56 -18.63
CA GLY A 519 -1.18 13.08 -19.81
C GLY A 519 -0.95 14.56 -20.04
N ASP A 520 -0.67 14.93 -21.30
CA ASP A 520 -0.49 16.30 -21.78
C ASP A 520 0.32 17.20 -20.81
N GLY A 521 1.56 16.78 -20.53
CA GLY A 521 2.51 17.50 -19.67
C GLY A 521 2.21 17.44 -18.17
N ARG A 522 1.19 16.68 -17.74
CA ARG A 522 0.71 16.59 -16.36
C ARG A 522 0.87 15.16 -15.81
N ILE A 523 1.00 15.07 -14.48
CA ILE A 523 1.26 13.84 -13.73
C ILE A 523 0.19 13.68 -12.66
N TYR A 524 -0.35 12.48 -12.51
CA TYR A 524 -1.46 12.16 -11.62
C TYR A 524 -1.08 11.04 -10.66
N VAL A 525 -1.26 11.27 -9.36
CA VAL A 525 -1.03 10.26 -8.31
C VAL A 525 -2.16 10.25 -7.31
N ALA A 526 -2.51 9.04 -6.84
CA ALA A 526 -3.43 8.84 -5.74
C ALA A 526 -2.67 8.42 -4.48
N ASN A 527 -2.75 9.22 -3.41
CA ASN A 527 -2.02 8.96 -2.16
C ASN A 527 -2.84 8.10 -1.16
N SER A 528 -2.17 7.61 -0.12
CA SER A 528 -2.79 6.75 0.93
C SER A 528 -3.93 7.45 1.71
N ASN A 529 -3.99 8.79 1.66
CA ASN A 529 -5.03 9.61 2.29
C ASN A 529 -6.27 9.80 1.41
N ALA A 530 -6.41 9.02 0.32
CA ALA A 530 -7.51 9.12 -0.64
C ALA A 530 -7.59 10.50 -1.32
N GLN A 531 -6.44 11.01 -1.77
CA GLN A 531 -6.36 12.24 -2.55
C GLN A 531 -5.77 11.98 -3.93
N LEU A 532 -6.42 12.50 -4.99
CA LEU A 532 -5.83 12.63 -6.32
C LEU A 532 -5.13 13.97 -6.41
N ILE A 533 -3.88 13.96 -6.88
CA ILE A 533 -3.03 15.15 -6.99
C ILE A 533 -2.56 15.25 -8.44
N ALA A 534 -2.64 16.45 -9.02
CA ALA A 534 -2.07 16.75 -10.32
C ALA A 534 -0.84 17.64 -10.17
N LEU A 535 0.29 17.20 -10.71
CA LEU A 535 1.51 18.02 -10.84
C LEU A 535 1.72 18.44 -12.30
N GLY A 536 2.32 19.61 -12.49
CA GLY A 536 2.67 20.12 -13.82
C GLY A 536 3.21 21.55 -13.78
N SER A 537 3.58 22.07 -14.94
CA SER A 537 3.98 23.47 -15.17
C SER A 537 3.00 24.12 -16.16
N PRO A 538 2.90 25.46 -16.24
CA PRO A 538 2.41 26.12 -17.44
C PRO A 538 3.10 25.53 -18.69
N ILE A 539 2.32 24.91 -19.58
CA ILE A 539 2.84 24.08 -20.68
C ILE A 539 3.19 24.85 -21.95
N ASN A 540 2.74 26.11 -22.11
CA ASN A 540 2.97 26.84 -23.36
C ASN A 540 4.34 27.53 -23.33
N PRO A 541 5.25 27.22 -24.27
CA PRO A 541 6.51 27.95 -24.39
C PRO A 541 6.26 29.37 -24.91
N ALA A 542 7.00 30.35 -24.38
CA ALA A 542 6.93 31.73 -24.85
C ALA A 542 7.72 31.95 -26.16
N LEU A 543 8.68 31.06 -26.44
CA LEU A 543 9.58 31.06 -27.58
C LEU A 543 9.52 29.72 -28.31
N ASN A 544 9.75 29.71 -29.62
CA ASN A 544 10.07 28.50 -30.39
C ASN A 544 11.55 28.56 -30.77
N CYS A 545 12.37 27.61 -30.31
CA CYS A 545 13.82 27.65 -30.47
C CYS A 545 14.36 26.37 -31.12
N ASP A 546 15.58 26.45 -31.67
CA ASP A 546 16.29 25.29 -32.20
C ASP A 546 16.58 24.28 -31.06
N GLU A 547 15.85 23.16 -31.02
CA GLU A 547 16.02 22.08 -30.03
C GLU A 547 16.13 20.68 -30.70
N PRO A 548 16.98 19.76 -30.18
CA PRO A 548 17.99 19.98 -29.14
C PRO A 548 19.21 20.74 -29.67
N ILE A 549 19.92 21.42 -28.76
CA ILE A 549 21.19 22.10 -29.01
C ILE A 549 22.28 21.02 -29.11
N ASP A 550 22.56 20.58 -30.34
CA ASP A 550 23.43 19.43 -30.61
C ASP A 550 24.88 19.85 -30.89
N PHE A 551 25.77 19.50 -29.98
CA PHE A 551 27.21 19.70 -30.15
C PHE A 551 27.89 18.58 -30.96
N GLY A 552 27.20 17.47 -31.25
CA GLY A 552 27.80 16.28 -31.86
C GLY A 552 28.93 15.74 -30.98
N GLN A 553 30.05 15.34 -31.61
CA GLN A 553 31.25 14.94 -30.88
C GLN A 553 32.14 16.14 -30.54
N LEU A 554 32.67 16.19 -29.31
CA LEU A 554 33.69 17.15 -28.88
C LEU A 554 34.83 16.43 -28.17
N THR A 555 36.07 16.73 -28.55
CA THR A 555 37.24 16.07 -27.96
C THR A 555 37.59 16.68 -26.61
N ILE A 556 37.98 15.85 -25.64
CA ILE A 556 38.57 16.33 -24.37
C ILE A 556 39.75 17.27 -24.69
N GLY A 557 39.80 18.43 -24.04
CA GLY A 557 40.77 19.49 -24.32
C GLY A 557 40.37 20.48 -25.43
N GLN A 558 39.14 20.41 -25.95
CA GLN A 558 38.61 21.35 -26.95
C GLN A 558 37.35 22.07 -26.45
N SER A 559 37.00 23.18 -27.10
CA SER A 559 35.72 23.85 -26.94
C SER A 559 35.01 24.04 -28.30
N LYS A 560 33.69 24.18 -28.27
CA LYS A 560 32.83 24.37 -29.45
C LYS A 560 31.72 25.35 -29.12
N THR A 561 31.26 26.09 -30.12
CA THR A 561 30.12 27.02 -30.01
C THR A 561 29.04 26.61 -31.01
N VAL A 562 27.79 26.58 -30.54
CA VAL A 562 26.58 26.42 -31.36
C VAL A 562 25.76 27.71 -31.26
N ILE A 563 25.23 28.19 -32.38
CA ILE A 563 24.32 29.34 -32.40
C ILE A 563 22.89 28.78 -32.37
N VAL A 564 22.10 29.24 -31.41
CA VAL A 564 20.69 28.85 -31.23
C VAL A 564 19.80 29.99 -31.71
N THR A 565 18.84 29.67 -32.57
CA THR A 565 17.78 30.60 -33.02
C THR A 565 16.54 30.43 -32.17
N CYS A 566 15.86 31.54 -31.86
CA CYS A 566 14.58 31.57 -31.17
C CYS A 566 13.62 32.56 -31.83
N THR A 567 12.33 32.20 -31.89
CA THR A 567 11.23 33.02 -32.40
C THR A 567 10.18 33.23 -31.32
N GLY A 568 9.70 34.45 -31.10
CA GLY A 568 8.65 34.71 -30.11
C GLY A 568 7.29 34.12 -30.52
N ILE A 569 6.70 33.24 -29.71
CA ILE A 569 5.32 32.76 -29.92
C ILE A 569 4.31 33.82 -29.43
N ILE A 570 4.66 34.50 -28.35
CA ILE A 570 3.97 35.67 -27.80
C ILE A 570 4.94 36.83 -27.61
N ALA A 571 4.42 38.02 -27.33
CA ALA A 571 5.26 39.16 -26.97
C ALA A 571 5.88 38.93 -25.57
N THR A 572 7.19 38.65 -25.50
CA THR A 572 7.88 38.29 -24.25
C THR A 572 9.23 38.98 -24.13
N LYS A 573 9.63 39.33 -22.90
CA LYS A 573 10.97 39.86 -22.62
C LYS A 573 11.87 38.70 -22.22
N VAL A 574 13.03 38.57 -22.86
CA VAL A 574 14.09 37.65 -22.42
C VAL A 574 14.93 38.36 -21.37
N ASN A 575 15.13 37.73 -20.22
CA ASN A 575 15.88 38.30 -19.10
C ASN A 575 17.32 37.77 -19.02
N GLY A 576 17.61 36.66 -19.70
CA GLY A 576 18.88 35.94 -19.69
C GLY A 576 18.64 34.43 -19.79
N ALA A 577 19.69 33.66 -19.58
CA ALA A 577 19.61 32.22 -19.41
C ALA A 577 20.59 31.73 -18.34
N VAL A 578 20.32 30.53 -17.82
CA VAL A 578 21.21 29.77 -16.92
C VAL A 578 21.39 28.35 -17.47
N VAL A 579 22.56 27.75 -17.21
CA VAL A 579 22.91 26.40 -17.65
C VAL A 579 22.96 25.43 -16.48
N SER A 580 22.54 24.19 -16.68
CA SER A 580 22.52 23.16 -15.63
C SER A 580 23.89 22.52 -15.33
N ASP A 581 24.86 22.67 -16.22
CA ASP A 581 26.19 22.07 -16.12
C ASP A 581 27.28 23.10 -16.46
N ALA A 582 28.35 23.12 -15.66
CA ALA A 582 29.40 24.14 -15.72
C ALA A 582 30.38 24.01 -16.89
N SER A 583 30.38 22.89 -17.64
CA SER A 583 31.12 22.78 -18.90
C SER A 583 30.45 23.56 -20.04
N PHE A 584 29.18 23.93 -19.88
CA PHE A 584 28.47 24.79 -20.83
C PHE A 584 28.44 26.24 -20.35
N SER A 585 28.30 27.19 -21.28
CA SER A 585 28.08 28.60 -20.93
C SER A 585 27.28 29.34 -21.99
N VAL A 586 26.62 30.42 -21.56
CA VAL A 586 25.81 31.33 -22.38
C VAL A 586 26.15 32.78 -22.06
N GLN A 587 26.29 33.62 -23.09
CA GLN A 587 26.57 35.04 -22.88
C GLN A 587 25.27 35.83 -22.74
N ASN A 588 24.90 36.19 -21.51
CA ASN A 588 23.64 36.92 -21.25
C ASN A 588 23.55 38.28 -21.96
N SER A 589 24.67 38.89 -22.33
CA SER A 589 24.75 40.10 -23.16
C SER A 589 24.31 39.92 -24.62
N SER A 590 24.13 38.69 -25.09
CA SER A 590 23.65 38.39 -26.45
C SER A 590 22.13 38.41 -26.59
N PHE A 591 21.38 38.38 -25.48
CA PHE A 591 19.92 38.38 -25.52
C PHE A 591 19.34 39.78 -25.85
N PRO A 592 18.16 39.86 -26.49
CA PRO A 592 17.50 41.13 -26.79
C PRO A 592 17.21 41.95 -25.52
N THR A 593 17.62 43.22 -25.52
CA THR A 593 17.31 44.16 -24.41
C THR A 593 15.88 44.67 -24.44
N SER A 594 15.21 44.58 -25.60
CA SER A 594 13.80 44.93 -25.81
C SER A 594 12.92 43.67 -25.88
N GLN A 595 11.60 43.86 -25.75
CA GLN A 595 10.65 42.76 -25.82
C GLN A 595 10.65 42.12 -27.21
N VAL A 596 10.86 40.81 -27.27
CA VAL A 596 10.69 39.99 -28.47
C VAL A 596 9.19 39.98 -28.80
N LYS A 597 8.83 40.48 -29.98
CA LYS A 597 7.45 40.46 -30.47
C LYS A 597 7.08 39.04 -30.90
N LYS A 598 5.77 38.76 -30.99
CA LYS A 598 5.29 37.58 -31.71
C LYS A 598 5.89 37.56 -33.13
N ASP A 599 6.32 36.37 -33.56
CA ASP A 599 7.01 36.07 -34.81
C ASP A 599 8.37 36.79 -34.99
N GLY A 600 8.88 37.45 -33.93
CA GLY A 600 10.19 38.10 -33.90
C GLY A 600 11.31 37.12 -33.57
N VAL A 601 12.41 37.17 -34.33
CA VAL A 601 13.53 36.23 -34.25
C VAL A 601 14.74 36.86 -33.55
N PHE A 602 15.45 36.08 -32.73
CA PHE A 602 16.77 36.41 -32.20
C PHE A 602 17.68 35.16 -32.16
N THR A 603 18.98 35.35 -31.97
CA THR A 603 19.95 34.26 -31.80
C THR A 603 20.86 34.51 -30.60
N PHE A 604 21.44 33.44 -30.05
CA PHE A 604 22.47 33.52 -29.00
C PHE A 604 23.46 32.34 -29.11
N PRO A 605 24.74 32.53 -28.71
CA PRO A 605 25.72 31.46 -28.67
C PRO A 605 25.63 30.65 -27.38
N VAL A 606 25.72 29.32 -27.52
CA VAL A 606 25.97 28.38 -26.43
C VAL A 606 27.35 27.77 -26.66
N VAL A 607 28.22 27.81 -25.66
CA VAL A 607 29.58 27.26 -25.71
C VAL A 607 29.62 26.01 -24.85
N TRP A 608 30.27 24.96 -25.35
CA TRP A 608 30.68 23.78 -24.58
C TRP A 608 32.20 23.76 -24.52
N ASP A 609 32.77 23.69 -23.31
CA ASP A 609 34.20 23.80 -23.06
C ASP A 609 34.72 22.62 -22.24
N LEU A 610 35.55 21.79 -22.88
CA LEU A 610 36.24 20.64 -22.27
C LEU A 610 37.74 20.91 -22.10
N THR A 611 38.19 22.17 -22.19
CA THR A 611 39.61 22.55 -22.01
C THR A 611 40.05 22.54 -20.54
N THR A 612 39.11 22.58 -19.60
CA THR A 612 39.36 22.55 -18.15
C THR A 612 38.45 21.53 -17.46
N GLY A 613 38.87 21.03 -16.29
CA GLY A 613 38.17 19.95 -15.57
C GLY A 613 38.62 18.55 -15.98
N SER A 614 38.11 17.53 -15.27
CA SER A 614 38.34 16.11 -15.60
C SER A 614 37.10 15.54 -16.28
N HIS A 615 37.27 15.09 -17.53
CA HIS A 615 36.17 14.60 -18.38
C HIS A 615 36.36 13.13 -18.70
N LYS A 616 35.27 12.35 -18.72
CA LYS A 616 35.22 10.99 -19.28
C LYS A 616 34.53 11.02 -20.65
N PRO A 617 34.96 10.23 -21.64
CA PRO A 617 34.23 10.05 -22.89
C PRO A 617 32.85 9.43 -22.66
N GLY A 618 31.87 9.83 -23.47
CA GLY A 618 30.47 9.40 -23.36
C GLY A 618 29.48 10.51 -23.68
N LEU A 619 28.19 10.17 -23.68
CA LEU A 619 27.11 11.14 -23.84
C LEU A 619 27.09 12.09 -22.63
N LYS A 620 26.93 13.38 -22.91
CA LYS A 620 26.72 14.43 -21.92
C LYS A 620 25.50 15.25 -22.33
N SER A 621 24.58 15.37 -21.40
CA SER A 621 23.38 16.19 -21.54
C SER A 621 23.37 17.29 -20.48
N ALA A 622 22.75 18.41 -20.83
CA ALA A 622 22.56 19.58 -19.98
C ALA A 622 21.35 20.38 -20.50
N VAL A 623 20.99 21.48 -19.85
CA VAL A 623 19.92 22.38 -20.32
C VAL A 623 20.35 23.83 -20.24
N VAL A 624 19.95 24.61 -21.26
CA VAL A 624 19.85 26.07 -21.18
C VAL A 624 18.42 26.44 -20.77
N ASN A 625 18.24 27.02 -19.59
CA ASN A 625 16.96 27.58 -19.17
C ASN A 625 16.91 29.06 -19.58
N ILE A 626 16.13 29.39 -20.62
CA ILE A 626 15.88 30.78 -21.02
C ILE A 626 14.83 31.40 -20.08
N LEU A 627 15.23 32.43 -19.36
CA LEU A 627 14.39 33.15 -18.41
C LEU A 627 13.62 34.26 -19.15
N THR A 628 12.31 34.28 -19.01
CA THR A 628 11.43 35.26 -19.68
C THR A 628 10.44 35.93 -18.73
N THR A 629 9.91 37.07 -19.16
CA THR A 629 8.75 37.70 -18.54
C THR A 629 7.69 37.94 -19.60
N ASN A 630 6.47 37.51 -19.31
CA ASN A 630 5.28 37.74 -20.12
C ASN A 630 4.07 37.88 -19.19
N THR A 631 2.96 38.46 -19.70
CA THR A 631 1.74 38.72 -18.92
C THR A 631 0.57 37.81 -19.32
N ILE A 632 0.82 36.78 -20.14
CA ILE A 632 -0.22 35.91 -20.68
C ILE A 632 -0.26 34.63 -19.87
N ALA A 633 -1.38 34.39 -19.17
CA ALA A 633 -1.57 33.17 -18.40
C ALA A 633 -1.31 31.90 -19.23
N LYS A 634 -0.83 30.84 -18.57
CA LYS A 634 -0.43 29.54 -19.13
C LYS A 634 0.89 29.50 -19.92
N TYR A 635 1.58 30.63 -20.12
CA TYR A 635 2.93 30.64 -20.73
C TYR A 635 4.05 30.58 -19.70
N MET A 636 5.06 29.76 -19.96
CA MET A 636 6.19 29.55 -19.04
C MET A 636 7.13 30.78 -18.99
N THR A 637 7.64 31.09 -17.79
CA THR A 637 8.63 32.16 -17.53
C THR A 637 10.08 31.66 -17.46
N SER A 638 10.28 30.35 -17.54
CA SER A 638 11.57 29.69 -17.67
C SER A 638 11.39 28.55 -18.66
N GLN A 639 12.06 28.63 -19.81
CA GLN A 639 11.94 27.67 -20.91
C GLN A 639 13.23 26.84 -21.03
N PRO A 640 13.21 25.52 -20.73
CA PRO A 640 14.36 24.66 -20.91
C PRO A 640 14.56 24.33 -22.39
N LEU A 641 15.81 24.41 -22.86
CA LEU A 641 16.27 23.84 -24.13
C LEU A 641 17.29 22.74 -23.84
N ASN A 642 17.05 21.53 -24.35
CA ASN A 642 17.95 20.39 -24.18
C ASN A 642 19.27 20.62 -24.91
N ILE A 643 20.39 20.38 -24.22
CA ILE A 643 21.73 20.32 -24.79
C ILE A 643 22.17 18.86 -24.82
N ARG A 644 22.75 18.43 -25.95
CA ARG A 644 23.41 17.12 -26.05
C ARG A 644 24.76 17.23 -26.74
N GLY A 645 25.66 16.34 -26.37
CA GLY A 645 26.91 16.10 -27.09
C GLY A 645 27.56 14.81 -26.60
N ASN A 646 28.55 14.32 -27.34
CA ASN A 646 29.32 13.15 -26.96
C ASN A 646 30.79 13.53 -26.77
N ILE A 647 31.28 13.43 -25.54
CA ILE A 647 32.69 13.62 -25.22
C ILE A 647 33.47 12.46 -25.85
N VAL A 648 34.55 12.77 -26.58
CA VAL A 648 35.47 11.77 -27.14
C VAL A 648 36.90 12.01 -26.64
N SER A 649 37.65 10.93 -26.39
CA SER A 649 39.11 11.04 -26.18
C SER A 649 39.83 11.17 -27.51
N SER A 650 40.95 11.90 -27.57
CA SER A 650 41.85 11.95 -28.72
C SER A 650 42.72 10.69 -28.87
N GLY A 651 42.74 9.82 -27.86
CA GLY A 651 43.46 8.55 -27.83
C GLY A 651 42.57 7.41 -27.31
N PRO A 652 43.16 6.27 -26.90
CA PRO A 652 42.42 5.22 -26.22
C PRO A 652 42.00 5.73 -24.83
N PHE A 653 40.93 5.18 -24.26
CA PHE A 653 40.47 5.55 -22.92
C PHE A 653 39.94 4.31 -22.21
N LEU A 654 40.56 3.95 -21.09
CA LEU A 654 40.11 2.86 -20.21
C LEU A 654 38.95 3.35 -19.35
N ASP A 655 37.83 2.64 -19.40
CA ASP A 655 36.69 2.86 -18.50
C ASP A 655 36.28 1.50 -17.90
N VAL A 656 36.15 1.42 -16.58
CA VAL A 656 35.74 0.21 -15.86
C VAL A 656 34.45 0.48 -15.09
N ASN A 657 33.41 -0.33 -15.31
CA ASN A 657 32.10 -0.13 -14.68
C ASN A 657 31.48 -1.45 -14.16
N PRO A 658 30.92 -1.48 -12.93
CA PRO A 658 31.02 -0.44 -11.89
C PRO A 658 32.46 -0.33 -11.32
N SER A 659 32.75 0.74 -10.58
CA SER A 659 34.01 0.87 -9.82
C SER A 659 34.05 0.01 -8.56
N THR A 660 32.93 -0.62 -8.18
CA THR A 660 32.83 -1.61 -7.09
C THR A 660 31.87 -2.72 -7.49
N VAL A 661 32.33 -3.97 -7.39
CA VAL A 661 31.53 -5.19 -7.51
C VAL A 661 31.25 -5.69 -6.10
N ASP A 662 30.03 -5.46 -5.64
CA ASP A 662 29.54 -6.02 -4.39
C ASP A 662 28.82 -7.35 -4.66
N PHE A 663 29.28 -8.40 -3.99
CA PHE A 663 28.71 -9.74 -4.03
C PHE A 663 27.69 -9.98 -2.91
N GLY A 664 27.51 -9.02 -2.00
CA GLY A 664 26.65 -9.14 -0.84
C GLY A 664 27.15 -10.19 0.17
N GLY A 665 26.21 -10.88 0.82
CA GLY A 665 26.49 -11.95 1.77
C GLY A 665 26.23 -13.33 1.18
N VAL A 666 27.21 -14.23 1.29
CA VAL A 666 27.05 -15.66 0.99
C VAL A 666 26.82 -16.47 2.27
N ILE A 667 25.86 -17.40 2.22
CA ILE A 667 25.59 -18.32 3.32
C ILE A 667 26.50 -19.55 3.19
N ILE A 668 27.27 -19.84 4.24
CA ILE A 668 28.18 -20.98 4.30
C ILE A 668 27.37 -22.28 4.44
N GLY A 669 27.55 -23.17 3.47
CA GLY A 669 26.79 -24.41 3.29
C GLY A 669 26.94 -24.91 1.85
N GLU A 670 26.08 -25.84 1.40
CA GLU A 670 26.10 -26.33 0.01
C GLU A 670 25.90 -25.20 -1.02
N GLU A 671 25.08 -24.19 -0.68
CA GLU A 671 24.86 -23.00 -1.52
C GLU A 671 26.15 -22.19 -1.78
N SER A 672 27.15 -22.24 -0.88
CA SER A 672 28.43 -21.53 -1.06
C SER A 672 29.37 -22.20 -2.07
N ALA A 673 29.14 -23.45 -2.45
CA ALA A 673 30.08 -24.23 -3.26
C ALA A 673 30.23 -23.69 -4.70
N ALA A 674 29.15 -23.12 -5.26
CA ALA A 674 29.16 -22.48 -6.59
C ALA A 674 29.70 -21.05 -6.55
N GLY A 675 29.57 -20.35 -5.42
CA GLY A 675 29.87 -18.92 -5.28
C GLY A 675 28.85 -18.01 -5.96
N VAL A 676 28.87 -16.73 -5.62
CA VAL A 676 28.04 -15.71 -6.29
C VAL A 676 28.85 -15.10 -7.43
N SER A 677 28.24 -14.96 -8.61
CA SER A 677 28.86 -14.36 -9.79
C SER A 677 28.24 -13.01 -10.13
N VAL A 678 29.06 -11.98 -10.31
CA VAL A 678 28.66 -10.63 -10.70
C VAL A 678 29.56 -10.17 -11.85
N ALA A 679 28.96 -9.53 -12.86
CA ALA A 679 29.67 -9.03 -14.02
C ALA A 679 30.07 -7.56 -13.84
N PHE A 680 31.24 -7.21 -14.38
CA PHE A 680 31.65 -5.83 -14.65
C PHE A 680 32.13 -5.71 -16.10
N THR A 681 32.35 -4.50 -16.60
CA THR A 681 32.89 -4.25 -17.94
C THR A 681 34.22 -3.51 -17.89
N ILE A 682 35.10 -3.86 -18.84
CA ILE A 682 36.33 -3.14 -19.18
C ILE A 682 36.15 -2.63 -20.61
N SER A 683 36.10 -1.32 -20.78
CA SER A 683 35.66 -0.69 -22.03
C SER A 683 36.71 0.25 -22.59
N ASN A 684 36.76 0.34 -23.92
CA ASN A 684 37.50 1.39 -24.61
C ASN A 684 36.53 2.46 -25.09
N THR A 685 36.37 3.52 -24.30
CA THR A 685 35.54 4.69 -24.66
C THR A 685 36.33 5.75 -25.44
N GLY A 686 37.58 5.46 -25.79
CA GLY A 686 38.45 6.32 -26.59
C GLY A 686 38.31 6.12 -28.11
N SER A 687 39.06 6.91 -28.89
CA SER A 687 39.00 6.96 -30.36
C SER A 687 40.05 6.10 -31.08
N THR A 688 40.97 5.47 -30.35
CA THR A 688 41.93 4.49 -30.90
C THR A 688 42.01 3.24 -30.03
N THR A 689 42.65 2.18 -30.50
CA THR A 689 42.70 0.87 -29.84
C THR A 689 43.37 0.92 -28.47
N LEU A 690 42.62 0.50 -27.45
CA LEU A 690 43.10 0.32 -26.08
C LEU A 690 43.91 -0.98 -26.01
N GLN A 691 45.09 -0.94 -25.40
CA GLN A 691 45.88 -2.12 -25.06
C GLN A 691 46.06 -2.21 -23.56
N ILE A 692 45.65 -3.34 -22.99
CA ILE A 692 45.88 -3.68 -21.59
C ILE A 692 47.36 -3.98 -21.40
N THR A 693 48.05 -3.20 -20.58
CA THR A 693 49.48 -3.40 -20.31
C THR A 693 49.69 -4.31 -19.11
N LYS A 694 48.89 -4.17 -18.05
CA LYS A 694 49.03 -4.97 -16.83
C LYS A 694 47.71 -5.06 -16.06
N ILE A 695 47.49 -6.17 -15.36
CA ILE A 695 46.43 -6.30 -14.36
C ILE A 695 47.04 -6.87 -13.07
N THR A 696 46.73 -6.24 -11.95
CA THR A 696 47.23 -6.60 -10.62
C THR A 696 46.11 -6.52 -9.58
N PHE A 697 46.26 -7.20 -8.46
CA PHE A 697 45.28 -7.17 -7.36
C PHE A 697 45.96 -6.98 -6.00
N ALA A 698 45.18 -6.54 -5.00
CA ALA A 698 45.60 -6.52 -3.60
C ALA A 698 44.41 -6.82 -2.68
N SER A 699 44.57 -7.74 -1.73
CA SER A 699 43.55 -8.13 -0.74
C SER A 699 43.32 -7.03 0.32
N THR A 700 42.63 -5.96 -0.07
CA THR A 700 42.34 -4.77 0.75
C THR A 700 41.06 -4.10 0.27
N ASN A 701 40.49 -3.19 1.08
CA ASN A 701 39.39 -2.29 0.69
C ASN A 701 39.85 -0.85 0.38
N GLN A 702 41.16 -0.57 0.49
CA GLN A 702 41.73 0.78 0.42
C GLN A 702 41.99 1.26 -1.02
N VAL A 703 40.95 1.44 -1.83
CA VAL A 703 41.07 1.71 -3.29
C VAL A 703 42.05 2.84 -3.64
N ASN A 704 42.06 3.94 -2.87
CA ASN A 704 42.85 5.14 -3.16
C ASN A 704 44.23 5.22 -2.48
N ASN A 705 44.60 4.23 -1.65
CA ASN A 705 45.89 4.25 -0.97
C ASN A 705 47.05 3.95 -1.95
N THR A 706 48.09 4.78 -1.94
CA THR A 706 49.29 4.67 -2.79
C THR A 706 50.29 3.64 -2.30
N ASP A 707 50.25 3.28 -1.03
CA ASP A 707 51.28 2.48 -0.35
C ASP A 707 50.97 0.97 -0.37
N ILE A 708 49.98 0.57 -1.18
CA ILE A 708 49.57 -0.84 -1.33
C ILE A 708 50.55 -1.58 -2.24
N THR A 709 51.05 -2.72 -1.76
CA THR A 709 51.75 -3.70 -2.61
C THR A 709 50.74 -4.50 -3.41
N TYR A 710 50.78 -4.39 -4.74
CA TYR A 710 49.92 -5.16 -5.65
C TYR A 710 50.65 -6.39 -6.21
N SER A 711 49.94 -7.53 -6.23
CA SER A 711 50.38 -8.79 -6.85
C SER A 711 49.87 -8.91 -8.28
N ASN A 712 50.59 -9.60 -9.16
CA ASN A 712 50.05 -9.94 -10.48
C ASN A 712 48.89 -10.93 -10.35
N VAL A 713 47.86 -10.79 -11.18
CA VAL A 713 46.78 -11.77 -11.30
C VAL A 713 47.34 -13.10 -11.82
N VAL A 714 46.91 -14.23 -11.24
CA VAL A 714 47.35 -15.58 -11.64
C VAL A 714 46.30 -16.19 -12.56
N TYR A 715 46.67 -16.50 -13.81
CA TYR A 715 45.80 -17.15 -14.79
C TYR A 715 45.93 -18.68 -14.68
N ASN A 716 44.81 -19.39 -14.57
CA ASN A 716 44.78 -20.82 -14.25
C ASN A 716 44.84 -21.75 -15.50
N GLY A 717 44.92 -21.17 -16.71
CA GLY A 717 45.01 -21.91 -17.97
C GLY A 717 43.67 -22.45 -18.51
N ASP A 718 42.61 -22.41 -17.72
CA ASP A 718 41.23 -22.79 -18.05
C ASP A 718 40.34 -21.61 -18.49
N GLY A 719 40.93 -20.42 -18.65
CA GLY A 719 40.20 -19.17 -18.92
C GLY A 719 39.81 -18.37 -17.67
N THR A 720 40.12 -18.87 -16.47
CA THR A 720 39.94 -18.17 -15.19
C THR A 720 41.24 -17.57 -14.66
N ALA A 721 41.09 -16.62 -13.73
CA ALA A 721 42.17 -15.86 -13.15
C ALA A 721 41.89 -15.51 -11.67
N SER A 722 42.82 -15.77 -10.75
CA SER A 722 42.61 -15.50 -9.32
C SER A 722 42.97 -14.06 -8.94
N ALA A 723 42.04 -13.38 -8.26
CA ALA A 723 42.21 -12.03 -7.71
C ALA A 723 42.37 -12.02 -6.17
N GLY A 724 42.76 -13.15 -5.58
CA GLY A 724 42.92 -13.30 -4.12
C GLY A 724 41.60 -13.28 -3.35
N SER A 725 41.66 -13.44 -2.02
CA SER A 725 40.50 -13.33 -1.11
C SER A 725 39.25 -14.15 -1.51
N GLY A 726 39.41 -15.28 -2.21
CA GLY A 726 38.26 -16.08 -2.69
C GLY A 726 37.57 -15.56 -3.96
N PHE A 727 38.11 -14.53 -4.61
CA PHE A 727 37.63 -14.01 -5.89
C PHE A 727 38.33 -14.67 -7.09
N THR A 728 37.53 -15.15 -8.03
CA THR A 728 37.98 -15.73 -9.31
C THR A 728 37.32 -14.97 -10.46
N LEU A 729 38.09 -14.62 -11.48
CA LEU A 729 37.67 -13.81 -12.62
C LEU A 729 37.66 -14.67 -13.89
N THR A 730 36.65 -14.54 -14.73
CA THR A 730 36.51 -15.26 -16.01
C THR A 730 36.41 -14.24 -17.14
N ALA A 731 37.02 -14.54 -18.29
CA ALA A 731 37.15 -13.63 -19.44
C ALA A 731 37.93 -12.32 -19.15
N LEU A 732 38.78 -12.31 -18.11
CA LEU A 732 39.69 -11.20 -17.81
C LEU A 732 40.75 -11.05 -18.94
N PRO A 733 41.00 -9.84 -19.46
CA PRO A 733 41.92 -9.67 -20.58
C PRO A 733 43.39 -9.80 -20.18
N THR A 734 44.19 -10.46 -21.02
CA THR A 734 45.62 -10.66 -20.75
C THR A 734 46.45 -9.41 -21.11
N SER A 735 47.67 -9.33 -20.57
CA SER A 735 48.64 -8.29 -20.97
C SER A 735 48.93 -8.38 -22.48
N GLY A 736 48.87 -7.25 -23.18
CA GLY A 736 48.96 -7.14 -24.63
C GLY A 736 47.61 -7.27 -25.37
N GLN A 737 46.53 -7.69 -24.69
CA GLN A 737 45.22 -7.79 -25.32
C GLN A 737 44.68 -6.41 -25.71
N SER A 738 44.14 -6.34 -26.93
CA SER A 738 43.58 -5.12 -27.51
C SER A 738 42.05 -5.09 -27.41
N ILE A 739 41.49 -3.96 -27.00
CA ILE A 739 40.05 -3.68 -26.99
C ILE A 739 39.79 -2.58 -28.05
N ALA A 740 38.99 -2.93 -29.07
CA ALA A 740 38.68 -2.04 -30.18
C ALA A 740 37.92 -0.78 -29.73
N VAL A 741 37.94 0.27 -30.56
CA VAL A 741 37.20 1.53 -30.31
C VAL A 741 35.72 1.25 -30.08
N GLY A 742 35.17 1.73 -28.96
CA GLY A 742 33.77 1.51 -28.57
C GLY A 742 33.45 0.08 -28.10
N ALA A 743 34.41 -0.84 -28.11
CA ALA A 743 34.19 -2.20 -27.62
C ALA A 743 34.23 -2.23 -26.07
N SER A 744 33.38 -3.08 -25.51
CA SER A 744 33.33 -3.41 -24.09
C SER A 744 33.61 -4.91 -23.94
N LEU A 745 34.40 -5.28 -22.94
CA LEU A 745 34.64 -6.67 -22.54
C LEU A 745 34.03 -6.87 -21.15
N SER A 746 32.97 -7.69 -21.05
CA SER A 746 32.51 -8.08 -19.71
C SER A 746 33.40 -9.16 -19.10
N VAL A 747 33.74 -8.97 -17.84
CA VAL A 747 34.48 -9.90 -16.99
C VAL A 747 33.52 -10.39 -15.91
N THR A 748 33.33 -11.70 -15.83
CA THR A 748 32.53 -12.31 -14.76
C THR A 748 33.43 -12.56 -13.57
N ALA A 749 33.19 -11.85 -12.48
CA ALA A 749 33.82 -12.13 -11.20
C ALA A 749 32.94 -13.09 -10.39
N ASN A 750 33.55 -14.06 -9.71
CA ASN A 750 32.89 -15.04 -8.84
C ASN A 750 33.54 -14.99 -7.45
N PHE A 751 32.72 -14.98 -6.40
CA PHE A 751 33.15 -14.94 -5.02
C PHE A 751 32.79 -16.24 -4.30
N LYS A 752 33.78 -16.87 -3.64
CA LYS A 752 33.62 -18.00 -2.73
C LYS A 752 34.26 -17.71 -1.38
N ALA A 753 33.58 -18.08 -0.30
CA ALA A 753 34.09 -17.99 1.06
C ALA A 753 35.19 -19.04 1.32
N VAL A 754 36.46 -18.67 1.10
CA VAL A 754 37.59 -19.61 1.24
C VAL A 754 38.13 -19.75 2.68
N ASN A 755 37.79 -18.82 3.57
CA ASN A 755 38.31 -18.75 4.95
C ASN A 755 37.20 -18.80 6.03
N GLY A 756 36.00 -19.25 5.69
CA GLY A 756 34.84 -19.26 6.60
C GLY A 756 34.14 -17.90 6.72
N VAL A 757 33.56 -17.62 7.89
CA VAL A 757 32.78 -16.39 8.17
C VAL A 757 33.69 -15.15 8.16
N GLY A 758 33.27 -14.07 7.51
CA GLY A 758 33.98 -12.79 7.52
C GLY A 758 33.76 -11.94 6.27
N ASN A 759 34.44 -10.78 6.22
CA ASN A 759 34.43 -9.87 5.08
C ASN A 759 35.65 -10.10 4.18
N TYR A 760 35.42 -10.13 2.87
CA TYR A 760 36.40 -10.43 1.84
C TYR A 760 36.50 -9.24 0.89
N ASN A 761 37.72 -8.79 0.63
CA ASN A 761 37.97 -7.62 -0.22
C ASN A 761 39.18 -7.89 -1.14
N SER A 762 39.12 -7.35 -2.36
CA SER A 762 40.26 -7.27 -3.26
C SER A 762 40.12 -6.07 -4.21
N VAL A 763 41.13 -5.20 -4.28
CA VAL A 763 41.20 -4.14 -5.30
C VAL A 763 41.95 -4.68 -6.50
N LEU A 764 41.25 -4.80 -7.63
CA LEU A 764 41.85 -5.08 -8.92
C LEU A 764 42.21 -3.76 -9.61
N LYS A 765 43.45 -3.63 -10.06
CA LYS A 765 44.00 -2.46 -10.78
C LYS A 765 44.34 -2.87 -12.20
N ILE A 766 43.77 -2.17 -13.18
CA ILE A 766 43.93 -2.39 -14.61
C ILE A 766 44.71 -1.23 -15.21
N GLU A 767 45.82 -1.52 -15.89
CA GLU A 767 46.71 -0.55 -16.52
C GLU A 767 46.69 -0.75 -18.04
N SER A 768 46.71 0.36 -18.79
CA SER A 768 46.58 0.36 -20.25
C SER A 768 47.31 1.54 -20.90
N ASN A 769 47.39 1.57 -22.23
CA ASN A 769 47.80 2.75 -22.98
C ASN A 769 46.76 3.91 -22.95
N GLY A 770 45.54 3.66 -22.46
CA GLY A 770 44.45 4.63 -22.32
C GLY A 770 44.15 5.03 -20.87
N GLY A 771 45.10 4.82 -19.95
CA GLY A 771 44.98 5.16 -18.54
C GLY A 771 45.06 3.96 -17.59
N THR A 772 44.77 4.21 -16.32
CA THR A 772 44.71 3.21 -15.24
C THR A 772 43.40 3.39 -14.50
N ASP A 773 42.70 2.29 -14.26
CA ASP A 773 41.44 2.28 -13.49
C ASP A 773 41.47 1.16 -12.44
N LYS A 774 40.57 1.24 -11.45
CA LYS A 774 40.51 0.32 -10.30
C LYS A 774 39.07 -0.11 -10.04
N ILE A 775 38.91 -1.36 -9.65
CA ILE A 775 37.63 -1.93 -9.24
C ILE A 775 37.78 -2.67 -7.91
N LEU A 776 36.92 -2.34 -6.95
CA LEU A 776 36.84 -3.03 -5.66
C LEU A 776 35.93 -4.24 -5.78
N LEU A 777 36.44 -5.44 -5.52
CA LEU A 777 35.65 -6.64 -5.30
C LEU A 777 35.41 -6.77 -3.80
N THR A 778 34.15 -6.81 -3.37
CA THR A 778 33.77 -6.93 -1.95
C THR A 778 32.66 -7.96 -1.76
N GLY A 779 32.76 -8.76 -0.72
CA GLY A 779 31.74 -9.72 -0.34
C GLY A 779 31.87 -10.10 1.14
N SER A 780 30.83 -10.69 1.70
CA SER A 780 30.82 -11.19 3.07
C SER A 780 30.34 -12.64 3.10
N ALA A 781 30.74 -13.40 4.11
CA ALA A 781 30.29 -14.78 4.31
C ALA A 781 29.82 -14.96 5.75
N ALA A 782 28.70 -15.67 5.93
CA ALA A 782 28.07 -15.89 7.22
C ALA A 782 27.40 -17.26 7.30
N THR A 783 27.05 -17.73 8.50
CA THR A 783 26.14 -18.89 8.64
C THR A 783 24.69 -18.48 8.32
N ALA A 784 23.83 -19.45 8.03
CA ALA A 784 22.41 -19.23 7.74
C ALA A 784 21.69 -18.39 8.83
N PRO A 785 20.57 -17.71 8.50
CA PRO A 785 19.77 -17.03 9.51
C PRO A 785 19.07 -18.08 10.38
N LYS A 786 18.79 -17.73 11.63
CA LYS A 786 18.05 -18.62 12.54
C LYS A 786 17.09 -17.80 13.39
N ALA A 787 15.80 -17.97 13.14
CA ALA A 787 14.76 -17.31 13.90
C ALA A 787 14.56 -17.94 15.28
N ARG A 788 14.18 -17.08 16.23
CA ARG A 788 13.57 -17.47 17.50
C ARG A 788 12.52 -16.42 17.85
N PHE A 789 11.26 -16.85 17.95
CA PHE A 789 10.13 -15.98 18.24
C PHE A 789 9.75 -16.11 19.71
N GLU A 790 9.72 -14.99 20.43
CA GLU A 790 9.49 -14.97 21.88
C GLU A 790 8.39 -13.99 22.28
N ILE A 791 7.64 -14.39 23.30
CA ILE A 791 6.61 -13.60 23.97
C ILE A 791 7.14 -13.22 25.35
N GLN A 792 6.89 -11.98 25.78
CA GLN A 792 7.29 -11.55 27.13
C GLN A 792 6.27 -12.02 28.19
N ASN A 793 6.70 -12.78 29.18
CA ASN A 793 5.84 -13.21 30.29
C ASN A 793 5.56 -12.05 31.28
N SER A 794 4.66 -12.30 32.23
CA SER A 794 4.26 -11.31 33.27
C SER A 794 5.38 -10.89 34.22
N HIS A 795 6.52 -11.60 34.24
CA HIS A 795 7.73 -11.27 35.00
C HIS A 795 8.78 -10.53 34.14
N GLY A 796 8.44 -10.18 32.89
CA GLY A 796 9.33 -9.49 31.96
C GLY A 796 10.35 -10.38 31.25
N GLN A 797 10.32 -11.69 31.48
CA GLN A 797 11.21 -12.67 30.84
C GLN A 797 10.67 -13.05 29.45
N TRP A 798 11.53 -13.54 28.57
CA TRP A 798 11.16 -13.93 27.21
C TRP A 798 11.05 -15.45 27.10
N GLU A 799 9.96 -15.92 26.50
CA GLU A 799 9.65 -17.35 26.35
C GLU A 799 9.30 -17.66 24.88
N GLU A 800 9.87 -18.73 24.33
CA GLU A 800 9.61 -19.17 22.96
C GLU A 800 8.24 -19.86 22.88
N LYS A 801 7.25 -19.15 22.33
CA LYS A 801 5.83 -19.58 22.32
C LYS A 801 5.08 -18.90 21.18
N PHE A 802 4.10 -19.61 20.59
CA PHE A 802 3.27 -19.13 19.48
C PHE A 802 1.80 -18.90 19.85
N SER A 803 1.51 -18.67 21.13
CA SER A 803 0.17 -18.26 21.57
C SER A 803 0.20 -17.34 22.79
N VAL A 804 -0.71 -16.37 22.79
CA VAL A 804 -0.95 -15.39 23.86
C VAL A 804 -2.39 -15.56 24.28
N ASP A 805 -2.61 -15.84 25.56
CA ASP A 805 -3.91 -15.66 26.19
C ASP A 805 -3.81 -14.41 27.07
N PHE A 806 -4.56 -13.36 26.71
CA PHE A 806 -4.67 -12.14 27.50
C PHE A 806 -5.52 -12.33 28.76
N GLY A 807 -6.23 -13.45 28.89
CA GLY A 807 -7.18 -13.74 29.95
C GLY A 807 -8.43 -12.87 29.87
N ASP A 808 -9.05 -12.67 31.03
CA ASP A 808 -10.19 -11.77 31.20
C ASP A 808 -9.73 -10.30 31.19
N VAL A 809 -10.08 -9.57 30.13
CA VAL A 809 -9.90 -8.10 30.06
C VAL A 809 -11.26 -7.41 30.17
N VAL A 810 -11.37 -6.47 31.09
CA VAL A 810 -12.63 -5.77 31.36
C VAL A 810 -12.86 -4.67 30.32
N SER A 811 -14.09 -4.55 29.82
CA SER A 811 -14.51 -3.48 28.91
C SER A 811 -14.19 -2.09 29.46
N GLY A 812 -13.30 -1.37 28.76
CA GLY A 812 -12.78 -0.05 29.15
C GLY A 812 -11.30 -0.06 29.54
N ASP A 813 -10.78 -1.21 29.94
CA ASP A 813 -9.34 -1.43 30.17
C ASP A 813 -8.65 -1.93 28.87
N SER A 814 -7.34 -2.14 28.95
CA SER A 814 -6.60 -2.82 27.88
C SER A 814 -5.38 -3.55 28.41
N SER A 815 -5.07 -4.71 27.81
CA SER A 815 -3.83 -5.44 28.02
C SER A 815 -2.92 -5.31 26.80
N VAL A 816 -1.60 -5.30 27.02
CA VAL A 816 -0.58 -5.19 25.97
C VAL A 816 0.43 -6.32 26.14
N GLN A 817 0.70 -7.02 25.06
CA GLN A 817 1.67 -8.09 24.98
C GLN A 817 2.86 -7.65 24.12
N ASN A 818 4.06 -7.70 24.68
CA ASN A 818 5.30 -7.52 23.95
C ASN A 818 5.74 -8.84 23.33
N ILE A 819 6.17 -8.81 22.07
CA ILE A 819 6.74 -9.94 21.33
C ILE A 819 8.06 -9.52 20.69
N ARG A 820 8.92 -10.49 20.36
CA ARG A 820 10.12 -10.24 19.56
C ARG A 820 10.46 -11.42 18.64
N LEU A 821 11.14 -11.10 17.55
CA LEU A 821 11.75 -12.06 16.63
C LEU A 821 13.26 -11.84 16.65
N CYS A 822 14.00 -12.78 17.22
CA CYS A 822 15.45 -12.76 17.32
C CYS A 822 16.12 -13.54 16.19
N ASN A 823 17.32 -13.13 15.82
CA ASN A 823 18.17 -13.84 14.87
C ASN A 823 19.41 -14.41 15.58
N ASP A 824 19.35 -15.68 15.94
CA ASP A 824 20.49 -16.42 16.51
C ASP A 824 21.45 -16.95 15.42
N GLY A 825 21.23 -16.59 14.15
CA GLY A 825 22.02 -16.99 12.99
C GLY A 825 23.17 -16.02 12.66
N GLY A 826 23.85 -16.27 11.54
CA GLY A 826 25.00 -15.45 11.12
C GLY A 826 24.68 -14.38 10.06
N SER A 827 23.67 -14.62 9.22
CA SER A 827 23.23 -13.71 8.16
C SER A 827 21.92 -13.01 8.55
N PRO A 828 21.55 -11.88 7.90
CA PRO A 828 20.28 -11.21 8.12
C PRO A 828 19.05 -12.14 8.06
N LEU A 829 18.24 -12.09 9.11
CA LEU A 829 16.93 -12.75 9.15
C LEU A 829 15.90 -11.76 8.61
N ILE A 830 15.25 -12.12 7.51
CA ILE A 830 14.28 -11.26 6.81
C ILE A 830 12.90 -11.85 7.02
N VAL A 831 11.96 -11.03 7.50
CA VAL A 831 10.54 -11.39 7.59
C VAL A 831 9.95 -11.41 6.17
N THR A 832 9.56 -12.58 5.67
CA THR A 832 9.07 -12.77 4.30
C THR A 832 7.55 -12.62 4.20
N LEU A 833 6.83 -13.01 5.26
CA LEU A 833 5.38 -12.84 5.43
C LEU A 833 5.10 -12.18 6.78
N SER A 834 4.20 -11.19 6.82
CA SER A 834 3.74 -10.60 8.08
C SER A 834 2.37 -9.95 7.92
N LYS A 835 1.36 -10.61 8.49
CA LYS A 835 -0.02 -10.11 8.62
C LYS A 835 -0.32 -9.95 10.12
N PRO A 836 -0.09 -8.76 10.71
CA PRO A 836 -0.39 -8.49 12.11
C PRO A 836 -1.91 -8.50 12.41
N PRO A 837 -2.30 -8.72 13.68
CA PRO A 837 -3.67 -8.53 14.15
C PRO A 837 -4.17 -7.12 13.84
N GLY A 838 -5.41 -7.02 13.37
CA GLY A 838 -6.05 -5.75 13.01
C GLY A 838 -7.56 -5.75 13.28
N GLY A 839 -8.01 -6.61 14.19
CA GLY A 839 -9.39 -6.66 14.65
C GLY A 839 -9.77 -5.42 15.46
N LEU A 840 -11.07 -5.29 15.75
CA LEU A 840 -11.57 -4.13 16.50
C LEU A 840 -11.17 -4.13 17.98
N GLU A 841 -10.88 -5.31 18.54
CA GLU A 841 -10.52 -5.49 19.94
C GLU A 841 -9.08 -5.97 20.13
N ILE A 842 -8.56 -6.87 19.27
CA ILE A 842 -7.15 -7.29 19.26
C ILE A 842 -6.43 -6.76 18.01
N PHE A 843 -5.41 -5.93 18.19
CA PHE A 843 -4.66 -5.30 17.09
C PHE A 843 -3.19 -5.00 17.45
N ALA A 844 -2.32 -4.94 16.44
CA ALA A 844 -0.96 -4.43 16.60
C ALA A 844 -0.96 -2.88 16.46
N PRO A 845 -0.57 -2.11 17.50
CA PRO A 845 -0.61 -0.64 17.46
C PRO A 845 0.25 -0.01 16.36
N SER A 846 1.37 -0.65 16.01
CA SER A 846 2.38 -0.14 15.07
C SER A 846 2.55 -1.05 13.84
N ALA A 847 1.46 -1.65 13.34
CA ALA A 847 1.43 -2.63 12.24
C ALA A 847 2.15 -2.25 10.91
N ALA A 848 2.54 -0.99 10.73
CA ALA A 848 3.33 -0.54 9.58
C ALA A 848 4.85 -0.74 9.77
N ASP A 849 5.33 -0.72 11.01
CA ASP A 849 6.74 -0.67 11.39
C ASP A 849 7.19 -1.87 12.26
N ASP A 850 6.26 -2.49 12.99
CA ASP A 850 6.47 -3.70 13.77
C ASP A 850 6.52 -4.94 12.87
N LEU A 851 7.69 -5.60 12.76
CA LEU A 851 7.91 -6.87 12.06
C LEU A 851 7.24 -6.96 10.66
N PHE A 852 7.30 -5.90 9.86
CA PHE A 852 6.68 -5.85 8.53
C PHE A 852 7.34 -6.80 7.50
N GLU A 853 6.67 -7.07 6.37
CA GLU A 853 7.24 -7.83 5.24
C GLU A 853 8.45 -7.10 4.63
N GLY A 854 9.63 -7.72 4.70
CA GLY A 854 10.93 -7.12 4.42
C GLY A 854 11.64 -6.53 5.64
N TYR A 855 11.13 -6.72 6.86
CA TYR A 855 11.85 -6.34 8.09
C TYR A 855 13.12 -7.20 8.21
N ASN A 856 14.26 -6.54 8.36
CA ASN A 856 15.56 -7.16 8.47
C ASN A 856 16.02 -7.13 9.94
N VAL A 857 16.24 -8.31 10.53
CA VAL A 857 16.81 -8.50 11.86
C VAL A 857 18.29 -8.91 11.69
N PRO A 858 19.25 -8.03 12.02
CA PRO A 858 20.68 -8.35 11.96
C PRO A 858 21.07 -9.55 12.84
N ALA A 859 22.20 -10.17 12.52
CA ALA A 859 22.71 -11.32 13.28
C ALA A 859 22.98 -10.95 14.75
N GLY A 860 22.42 -11.72 15.69
CA GLY A 860 22.50 -11.47 17.13
C GLY A 860 21.53 -10.41 17.66
N GLU A 861 20.69 -9.81 16.82
CA GLU A 861 19.70 -8.80 17.22
C GLU A 861 18.27 -9.38 17.26
N CYS A 862 17.32 -8.57 17.76
CA CYS A 862 15.89 -8.91 17.76
C CYS A 862 15.04 -7.72 17.31
N GLY A 863 14.12 -7.96 16.37
CA GLY A 863 13.02 -7.03 16.09
C GLY A 863 11.94 -7.18 17.17
N ALA A 864 11.47 -6.08 17.74
CA ALA A 864 10.39 -6.07 18.74
C ALA A 864 9.07 -5.58 18.14
N ALA A 865 7.96 -6.01 18.72
CA ALA A 865 6.61 -5.58 18.35
C ALA A 865 5.64 -5.67 19.53
N THR A 866 4.47 -5.06 19.38
CA THR A 866 3.40 -5.13 20.39
C THR A 866 2.05 -5.54 19.81
N VAL A 867 1.25 -6.27 20.60
CA VAL A 867 -0.17 -6.53 20.32
C VAL A 867 -0.98 -6.09 21.53
N LYS A 868 -2.09 -5.40 21.27
CA LYS A 868 -2.99 -4.86 22.29
C LYS A 868 -4.34 -5.54 22.20
N PHE A 869 -4.87 -5.97 23.35
CA PHE A 869 -6.28 -6.33 23.52
C PHE A 869 -6.99 -5.21 24.28
N GLN A 870 -7.97 -4.59 23.65
CA GLN A 870 -8.81 -3.54 24.21
C GLN A 870 -10.27 -3.85 23.84
N PRO A 871 -11.04 -4.49 24.73
CA PRO A 871 -12.44 -4.79 24.47
C PRO A 871 -13.26 -3.52 24.20
N LEU A 872 -14.26 -3.66 23.31
CA LEU A 872 -15.23 -2.61 23.02
C LEU A 872 -16.10 -2.32 24.26
N PRO A 873 -16.72 -1.13 24.35
CA PRO A 873 -17.63 -0.80 25.44
C PRO A 873 -18.82 -1.78 25.53
N MET A 874 -18.85 -2.60 26.58
CA MET A 874 -19.92 -3.56 26.88
C MET A 874 -20.91 -3.00 27.89
N VAL A 875 -22.20 -3.35 27.74
CA VAL A 875 -23.19 -3.14 28.80
C VAL A 875 -22.78 -3.98 30.03
N PRO A 876 -22.75 -3.42 31.26
CA PRO A 876 -22.47 -4.18 32.47
C PRO A 876 -23.36 -5.42 32.61
N ASN A 877 -22.84 -6.47 33.25
CA ASN A 877 -23.53 -7.74 33.47
C ASN A 877 -23.93 -8.52 32.19
N THR A 878 -23.40 -8.15 31.02
CA THR A 878 -23.48 -8.96 29.79
C THR A 878 -22.55 -10.17 29.90
N ASP A 879 -22.89 -11.27 29.22
CA ASP A 879 -22.04 -12.45 29.15
C ASP A 879 -20.73 -12.16 28.38
N PRO A 880 -19.61 -12.76 28.81
CA PRO A 880 -18.31 -12.51 28.20
C PRO A 880 -18.19 -13.20 26.84
N HIS A 881 -17.48 -12.58 25.90
CA HIS A 881 -17.18 -13.18 24.59
C HIS A 881 -15.67 -13.35 24.39
N THR A 882 -15.28 -14.35 23.63
CA THR A 882 -13.87 -14.59 23.27
C THR A 882 -13.54 -13.86 21.98
N VAL A 883 -12.38 -13.20 21.94
CA VAL A 883 -11.78 -12.61 20.74
C VAL A 883 -10.51 -13.41 20.45
N SER A 884 -10.27 -13.72 19.17
CA SER A 884 -9.05 -14.40 18.73
C SER A 884 -8.61 -13.85 17.38
N GLU A 885 -7.38 -13.35 17.30
CA GLU A 885 -6.78 -12.79 16.10
C GLU A 885 -5.38 -13.40 15.88
N PRO A 886 -5.05 -13.92 14.69
CA PRO A 886 -3.72 -14.44 14.40
C PRO A 886 -2.76 -13.34 13.92
N TRP A 887 -1.50 -13.38 14.36
CA TRP A 887 -0.39 -12.82 13.58
C TRP A 887 0.18 -13.94 12.70
N VAL A 888 0.10 -13.80 11.38
CA VAL A 888 0.70 -14.75 10.44
C VAL A 888 2.09 -14.25 10.08
N LEU A 889 3.13 -15.05 10.35
CA LEU A 889 4.55 -14.70 10.17
C LEU A 889 5.28 -15.79 9.37
N ASN A 890 6.21 -15.36 8.51
CA ASN A 890 7.25 -16.23 7.94
C ASN A 890 8.57 -15.46 7.80
N VAL A 891 9.69 -16.18 7.69
CA VAL A 891 11.04 -15.64 7.61
C VAL A 891 11.89 -16.37 6.56
N ASN A 892 13.07 -15.83 6.26
CA ASN A 892 13.99 -16.41 5.27
C ASN A 892 14.83 -17.63 5.75
N GLU A 893 14.43 -18.32 6.82
CA GLU A 893 15.03 -19.57 7.30
C GLU A 893 14.34 -20.79 6.67
N ALA A 894 15.13 -21.73 6.11
CA ALA A 894 14.60 -22.83 5.30
C ALA A 894 13.69 -23.83 6.05
N ASN A 895 13.82 -23.95 7.37
CA ASN A 895 13.03 -24.86 8.21
C ASN A 895 11.97 -24.14 9.05
N TRP A 896 11.78 -22.84 8.84
CA TRP A 896 10.79 -22.04 9.54
C TRP A 896 9.55 -21.92 8.65
N ASP A 897 8.56 -22.79 8.86
CA ASP A 897 7.28 -22.74 8.15
C ASP A 897 6.48 -21.45 8.48
N ILE A 898 5.38 -21.21 7.76
CA ILE A 898 4.42 -20.15 8.10
C ILE A 898 3.83 -20.40 9.49
N HIS A 899 4.22 -19.57 10.46
CA HIS A 899 3.72 -19.62 11.82
C HIS A 899 2.47 -18.73 11.97
N ARG A 900 1.49 -19.21 12.75
CA ARG A 900 0.29 -18.44 13.13
C ARG A 900 0.33 -18.24 14.64
N VAL A 901 0.81 -17.09 15.09
CA VAL A 901 0.81 -16.72 16.51
C VAL A 901 -0.62 -16.35 16.88
N ILE A 902 -1.27 -17.15 17.73
CA ILE A 902 -2.66 -16.89 18.12
C ILE A 902 -2.69 -15.93 19.31
N PHE A 903 -3.37 -14.80 19.16
CA PHE A 903 -3.67 -13.89 20.24
C PHE A 903 -5.15 -14.03 20.60
N GLU A 904 -5.43 -14.65 21.74
CA GLU A 904 -6.77 -14.84 22.27
C GLU A 904 -6.97 -14.09 23.58
N GLY A 905 -8.21 -13.77 23.91
CA GLY A 905 -8.58 -13.16 25.17
C GLY A 905 -10.08 -13.11 25.33
N ARG A 906 -10.55 -12.97 26.57
CA ARG A 906 -11.97 -12.90 26.88
C ARG A 906 -12.36 -11.49 27.28
N ALA A 907 -13.26 -10.89 26.51
CA ALA A 907 -13.85 -9.60 26.80
C ALA A 907 -14.91 -9.77 27.89
N VAL A 908 -14.74 -9.08 29.02
CA VAL A 908 -15.61 -9.22 30.18
C VAL A 908 -16.29 -7.88 30.49
N SER A 909 -17.61 -7.91 30.65
CA SER A 909 -18.35 -6.72 31.11
C SER A 909 -18.11 -6.44 32.59
N ARG A 910 -18.22 -5.17 33.02
CA ARG A 910 -18.20 -4.84 34.47
C ARG A 910 -19.34 -5.59 35.18
N GLN A 911 -19.03 -6.29 36.26
CA GLN A 911 -20.01 -7.00 37.09
C GLN A 911 -20.49 -6.09 38.23
N LEU A 912 -21.78 -5.74 38.22
CA LEU A 912 -22.38 -4.70 39.06
C LEU A 912 -23.65 -5.19 39.77
N GLY A 913 -23.78 -4.82 41.05
CA GLY A 913 -24.93 -5.21 41.89
C GLY A 913 -24.63 -6.48 42.71
N PRO A 914 -25.66 -7.25 43.10
CA PRO A 914 -25.46 -8.49 43.84
C PRO A 914 -24.65 -9.49 43.01
N LEU A 915 -23.50 -9.92 43.52
CA LEU A 915 -22.67 -10.95 42.87
C LEU A 915 -23.01 -12.34 43.41
N LEU A 916 -22.88 -13.35 42.56
CA LEU A 916 -22.90 -14.77 42.94
C LEU A 916 -21.54 -15.17 43.53
N PRO A 917 -21.42 -16.36 44.18
CA PRO A 917 -20.17 -16.81 44.80
C PRO A 917 -18.98 -17.05 43.85
N ASP A 918 -19.20 -16.96 42.53
CA ASP A 918 -18.20 -17.01 41.46
C ASP A 918 -17.79 -15.61 40.95
N GLY A 919 -18.34 -14.54 41.53
CA GLY A 919 -18.07 -13.15 41.15
C GLY A 919 -18.92 -12.62 39.99
N ILE A 920 -19.75 -13.44 39.35
CA ILE A 920 -20.64 -13.02 38.27
C ILE A 920 -21.83 -12.26 38.85
N ALA A 921 -22.23 -11.16 38.22
CA ALA A 921 -23.42 -10.43 38.66
C ALA A 921 -24.68 -11.30 38.51
N ARG A 922 -25.44 -11.44 39.60
CA ARG A 922 -26.67 -12.25 39.66
C ARG A 922 -27.74 -11.75 38.70
N TYR A 923 -27.79 -10.44 38.46
CA TYR A 923 -28.69 -9.82 37.50
C TYR A 923 -27.96 -9.64 36.17
N ARG A 924 -28.06 -10.63 35.28
CA ARG A 924 -27.45 -10.62 33.94
C ARG A 924 -28.22 -9.67 33.02
N TYR A 925 -27.56 -9.09 32.03
CA TYR A 925 -28.22 -8.24 31.04
C TYR A 925 -29.10 -9.07 30.09
N LEU A 926 -30.32 -8.60 29.83
CA LEU A 926 -31.29 -9.24 28.93
C LEU A 926 -31.44 -8.52 27.59
N GLY A 927 -31.08 -7.23 27.53
CA GLY A 927 -31.20 -6.40 26.32
C GLY A 927 -31.96 -5.09 26.53
N CYS A 928 -32.07 -4.33 25.44
CA CYS A 928 -32.82 -3.09 25.35
C CYS A 928 -34.28 -3.35 24.96
N TYR A 929 -35.24 -2.81 25.72
CA TYR A 929 -36.67 -3.00 25.47
C TYR A 929 -37.45 -1.69 25.47
N GLN A 930 -38.49 -1.59 24.63
CA GLN A 930 -39.41 -0.45 24.64
C GLN A 930 -40.57 -0.67 25.62
N ASP A 931 -40.65 0.19 26.64
CA ASP A 931 -41.63 0.13 27.72
C ASP A 931 -42.77 1.13 27.50
N GLY A 932 -43.72 0.81 26.61
CA GLY A 932 -44.90 1.65 26.44
C GLY A 932 -45.76 1.47 25.20
N GLY A 933 -45.54 0.43 24.38
CA GLY A 933 -46.36 0.19 23.18
C GLY A 933 -47.84 -0.14 23.46
N ASN A 934 -48.11 -0.84 24.57
CA ASN A 934 -49.47 -1.21 25.03
C ASN A 934 -49.60 -1.28 26.57
N GLY A 935 -48.69 -0.62 27.31
CA GLY A 935 -48.62 -0.70 28.78
C GLY A 935 -47.18 -0.73 29.29
N ARG A 936 -47.01 -0.75 30.63
CA ARG A 936 -45.70 -0.89 31.28
C ARG A 936 -45.27 -2.36 31.32
N LEU A 937 -44.01 -2.64 30.98
CA LEU A 937 -43.37 -3.95 31.07
C LEU A 937 -43.27 -4.43 32.52
N PHE A 938 -42.97 -3.50 33.44
CA PHE A 938 -42.82 -3.74 34.87
C PHE A 938 -43.69 -2.76 35.66
N THR A 939 -44.36 -3.24 36.71
CA THR A 939 -45.39 -2.45 37.42
C THR A 939 -44.88 -1.73 38.66
N LYS A 940 -43.73 -2.14 39.20
CA LYS A 940 -43.09 -1.48 40.34
C LYS A 940 -41.99 -0.56 39.84
N ASN A 941 -42.07 0.74 40.13
CA ASN A 941 -40.94 1.67 40.03
C ASN A 941 -40.39 1.95 41.43
N THR A 942 -39.07 1.98 41.54
CA THR A 942 -38.31 2.53 42.66
C THR A 942 -37.38 3.60 42.11
N GLY A 943 -37.75 4.88 42.28
CA GLY A 943 -36.95 6.00 41.81
C GLY A 943 -35.63 6.10 42.58
N LEU A 944 -34.51 5.93 41.88
CA LEU A 944 -33.16 5.94 42.49
C LEU A 944 -32.50 7.34 42.49
N GLY A 945 -33.16 8.33 41.88
CA GLY A 945 -32.74 9.74 41.93
C GLY A 945 -31.37 9.98 41.29
N ASP A 946 -30.51 10.76 41.93
CA ASP A 946 -29.14 11.03 41.47
C ASP A 946 -28.14 9.89 41.79
N GLN A 947 -28.58 8.78 42.37
CA GLN A 947 -27.74 7.62 42.73
C GLN A 947 -28.00 6.39 41.85
N ALA A 948 -28.84 6.54 40.82
CA ALA A 948 -29.19 5.45 39.93
C ALA A 948 -27.95 4.84 39.26
N THR A 949 -27.82 3.53 39.35
CA THR A 949 -26.80 2.71 38.68
C THR A 949 -27.44 1.36 38.34
N VAL A 950 -26.89 0.63 37.36
CA VAL A 950 -27.30 -0.74 37.04
C VAL A 950 -27.19 -1.62 38.29
N GLY A 951 -26.08 -1.51 39.03
CA GLY A 951 -25.85 -2.27 40.25
C GLY A 951 -26.85 -1.98 41.37
N LEU A 952 -27.20 -0.70 41.61
CA LEU A 952 -28.22 -0.33 42.59
C LEU A 952 -29.62 -0.79 42.16
N CYS A 953 -29.90 -0.76 40.85
CA CYS A 953 -31.17 -1.24 40.32
C CYS A 953 -31.33 -2.76 40.47
N ALA A 954 -30.30 -3.53 40.14
CA ALA A 954 -30.23 -4.97 40.41
C ALA A 954 -30.39 -5.30 41.91
N GLN A 955 -29.71 -4.56 42.80
CA GLN A 955 -29.87 -4.73 44.25
C GLN A 955 -31.30 -4.43 44.72
N THR A 956 -31.96 -3.43 44.12
CA THR A 956 -33.35 -3.08 44.41
C THR A 956 -34.32 -4.17 43.93
N GLY A 957 -34.05 -4.77 42.75
CA GLY A 957 -34.73 -5.98 42.28
C GLY A 957 -34.65 -7.12 43.28
N LEU A 958 -33.43 -7.42 43.75
CA LEU A 958 -33.19 -8.50 44.71
C LEU A 958 -33.89 -8.27 46.05
N ASN A 959 -33.75 -7.07 46.62
CA ASN A 959 -34.37 -6.71 47.90
C ASN A 959 -35.90 -6.79 47.84
N ASN A 960 -36.49 -6.44 46.69
CA ASN A 960 -37.93 -6.55 46.44
C ASN A 960 -38.36 -7.94 45.93
N SER A 961 -37.47 -8.95 45.92
CA SER A 961 -37.72 -10.32 45.48
C SER A 961 -38.22 -10.47 44.02
N HIS A 962 -37.93 -9.51 43.16
CA HIS A 962 -38.32 -9.52 41.75
C HIS A 962 -37.31 -10.28 40.88
N ILE A 963 -37.76 -10.95 39.81
CA ILE A 963 -36.88 -11.66 38.87
C ILE A 963 -36.17 -10.68 37.93
N PHE A 964 -36.87 -9.61 37.52
CA PHE A 964 -36.36 -8.63 36.57
C PHE A 964 -36.20 -7.27 37.22
N ALA A 965 -35.14 -6.56 36.86
CA ALA A 965 -34.89 -5.17 37.18
C ALA A 965 -34.49 -4.44 35.90
N GLY A 966 -35.05 -3.26 35.65
CA GLY A 966 -34.78 -2.49 34.44
C GLY A 966 -34.53 -1.01 34.72
N THR A 967 -33.49 -0.45 34.12
CA THR A 967 -33.10 0.96 34.30
C THR A 967 -33.69 1.84 33.20
N GLN A 968 -34.38 2.91 33.58
CA GLN A 968 -35.06 3.82 32.65
C GLN A 968 -34.83 5.29 33.02
N TYR A 969 -34.95 6.19 32.05
CA TYR A 969 -34.91 7.65 32.23
C TYR A 969 -33.72 8.16 33.08
N ARG A 970 -32.57 7.47 33.03
CA ARG A 970 -31.35 7.72 33.83
C ARG A 970 -31.46 7.56 35.34
N ARG A 971 -32.66 7.62 35.91
CA ARG A 971 -32.96 7.83 37.34
C ARG A 971 -33.88 6.76 37.93
N GLU A 972 -34.55 5.99 37.10
CA GLU A 972 -35.60 5.05 37.50
C GLU A 972 -35.09 3.62 37.48
N CYS A 973 -35.57 2.83 38.44
CA CYS A 973 -35.42 1.39 38.42
C CYS A 973 -36.79 0.75 38.53
N TRP A 974 -37.17 0.01 37.50
CA TRP A 974 -38.41 -0.73 37.40
C TRP A 974 -38.17 -2.19 37.75
N GLN A 975 -39.11 -2.86 38.43
CA GLN A 975 -38.99 -4.25 38.87
C GLN A 975 -40.24 -5.07 38.54
N GLY A 976 -40.05 -6.35 38.20
CA GLY A 976 -41.14 -7.26 37.85
C GLY A 976 -40.78 -8.74 37.96
N ASN A 977 -41.79 -9.60 37.83
CA ASN A 977 -41.64 -11.07 37.77
C ASN A 977 -42.06 -11.68 36.43
N THR A 978 -42.71 -10.91 35.57
CA THR A 978 -43.12 -11.33 34.23
C THR A 978 -41.98 -11.07 33.25
N PRO A 979 -41.57 -12.03 32.41
CA PRO A 979 -40.56 -11.79 31.37
C PRO A 979 -41.04 -10.72 30.36
N PRO A 980 -40.16 -9.82 29.89
CA PRO A 980 -40.53 -8.84 28.88
C PRO A 980 -40.82 -9.53 27.53
N PRO A 981 -41.93 -9.20 26.84
CA PRO A 981 -42.22 -9.78 25.53
C PRO A 981 -41.16 -9.43 24.48
N SER A 982 -40.72 -10.42 23.70
CA SER A 982 -39.71 -10.27 22.65
C SER A 982 -40.10 -9.27 21.55
N ILE A 983 -41.40 -9.03 21.33
CA ILE A 983 -41.90 -8.00 20.40
C ILE A 983 -41.49 -6.56 20.78
N TYR A 984 -41.03 -6.34 22.01
CA TYR A 984 -40.53 -5.04 22.49
C TYR A 984 -39.01 -4.99 22.59
N PHE A 985 -38.29 -6.07 22.25
CA PHE A 985 -36.84 -6.08 22.20
C PHE A 985 -36.33 -5.24 21.02
N TYR A 986 -35.25 -4.50 21.23
CA TYR A 986 -34.53 -3.78 20.18
C TYR A 986 -33.06 -4.18 20.17
N PRO A 987 -32.48 -4.44 18.99
CA PRO A 987 -31.06 -4.77 18.88
C PRO A 987 -30.19 -3.58 19.28
N GLU A 988 -29.08 -3.85 19.97
CA GLU A 988 -28.19 -2.81 20.52
C GLU A 988 -27.69 -1.80 19.47
N GLY A 989 -27.47 -2.24 18.22
CA GLY A 989 -27.10 -1.38 17.09
C GLY A 989 -28.12 -0.27 16.76
N ALA A 990 -29.37 -0.35 17.26
CA ALA A 990 -30.37 0.71 17.13
C ALA A 990 -30.15 1.89 18.12
N ALA A 991 -29.16 1.78 19.02
CA ALA A 991 -28.72 2.80 19.97
C ALA A 991 -29.84 3.38 20.88
N LYS A 992 -30.89 2.60 21.15
CA LYS A 992 -32.10 3.08 21.85
C LYS A 992 -31.96 3.18 23.38
N CYS A 993 -31.13 2.34 24.00
CA CYS A 993 -30.90 2.34 25.45
C CYS A 993 -29.52 2.91 25.84
N THR A 994 -29.19 4.10 25.34
CA THR A 994 -27.83 4.70 25.38
C THR A 994 -27.65 5.82 26.40
N TRP A 995 -28.62 6.09 27.28
CA TRP A 995 -28.49 7.15 28.27
C TRP A 995 -27.72 6.71 29.51
N GLY A 996 -26.66 7.45 29.87
CA GLY A 996 -25.91 7.22 31.10
C GLY A 996 -26.75 7.40 32.38
N CYS A 997 -26.60 6.48 33.34
CA CYS A 997 -27.20 6.55 34.67
C CYS A 997 -26.74 7.79 35.45
N THR A 998 -27.59 8.35 36.31
CA THR A 998 -27.23 9.57 37.07
C THR A 998 -26.16 9.36 38.13
N GLY A 999 -26.07 8.17 38.72
CA GLY A 999 -25.04 7.81 39.70
C GLY A 999 -23.72 7.32 39.07
N ASP A 1000 -23.76 6.86 37.81
CA ASP A 1000 -22.56 6.53 37.01
C ASP A 1000 -22.90 6.67 35.52
N LEU A 1001 -22.40 7.74 34.89
CA LEU A 1001 -22.66 8.03 33.47
C LEU A 1001 -22.05 7.00 32.51
N THR A 1002 -21.16 6.12 32.99
CA THR A 1002 -20.57 5.02 32.20
C THR A 1002 -21.46 3.78 32.14
N GLN A 1003 -22.60 3.76 32.85
CA GLN A 1003 -23.56 2.67 32.87
C GLN A 1003 -24.85 3.06 32.12
N PRO A 1004 -25.50 2.16 31.37
CA PRO A 1004 -26.72 2.47 30.65
C PRO A 1004 -27.99 2.39 31.53
N CYS A 1005 -28.83 3.41 31.42
CA CYS A 1005 -30.11 3.56 32.14
C CYS A 1005 -31.24 4.03 31.20
N GLY A 1006 -31.47 3.25 30.15
CA GLY A 1006 -32.57 3.41 29.20
C GLY A 1006 -32.30 4.44 28.12
N GLY A 1007 -33.36 4.98 27.51
CA GLY A 1007 -33.25 6.00 26.49
C GLY A 1007 -34.56 6.60 25.98
N ASN A 1008 -34.45 7.45 24.95
CA ASN A 1008 -35.56 8.29 24.49
C ASN A 1008 -36.67 7.49 23.81
N GLY A 1009 -37.91 7.65 24.28
CA GLY A 1009 -39.08 6.89 23.80
C GLY A 1009 -39.49 5.73 24.72
N MET A 1010 -39.27 5.87 26.02
CA MET A 1010 -39.49 4.87 27.07
C MET A 1010 -38.66 3.59 26.90
N PHE A 1011 -37.41 3.71 26.44
CA PHE A 1011 -36.52 2.54 26.34
C PHE A 1011 -35.86 2.23 27.68
N MET A 1012 -35.72 0.95 27.99
CA MET A 1012 -35.24 0.42 29.27
C MET A 1012 -34.20 -0.69 29.02
N ASN A 1013 -33.04 -0.61 29.68
CA ASN A 1013 -32.11 -1.74 29.77
C ASN A 1013 -32.68 -2.71 30.80
N ILE A 1014 -32.92 -3.97 30.44
CA ILE A 1014 -33.48 -4.98 31.35
C ILE A 1014 -32.39 -5.96 31.80
N PHE A 1015 -32.43 -6.32 33.08
CA PHE A 1015 -31.57 -7.31 33.72
C PHE A 1015 -32.42 -8.37 34.45
N TYR A 1016 -31.94 -9.61 34.53
CA TYR A 1016 -32.66 -10.76 35.08
C TYR A 1016 -31.85 -11.55 36.09
N ASP A 1017 -32.48 -12.01 37.17
CA ASP A 1017 -31.88 -12.94 38.15
C ASP A 1017 -31.64 -14.31 37.52
N SER A 1018 -30.38 -14.60 37.15
CA SER A 1018 -29.97 -15.85 36.51
C SER A 1018 -30.18 -17.09 37.37
N THR A 1019 -30.41 -16.94 38.67
CA THR A 1019 -30.76 -18.07 39.54
C THR A 1019 -32.25 -18.45 39.45
N ARG A 1020 -33.06 -17.63 38.77
CA ARG A 1020 -34.52 -17.75 38.69
C ARG A 1020 -35.10 -17.71 37.27
N TYR A 1021 -34.34 -17.25 36.27
CA TYR A 1021 -34.78 -17.16 34.87
C TYR A 1021 -33.70 -17.58 33.88
N THR A 1022 -34.10 -18.31 32.84
CA THR A 1022 -33.25 -18.77 31.73
C THR A 1022 -33.78 -18.18 30.40
N PRO A 1023 -33.07 -17.26 29.73
CA PRO A 1023 -33.56 -16.59 28.52
C PRO A 1023 -33.89 -17.53 27.36
N GLU A 1024 -33.10 -18.59 27.15
CA GLU A 1024 -33.13 -19.46 25.97
C GLU A 1024 -34.51 -20.11 25.77
N ASN A 1025 -35.14 -20.50 26.89
CA ASN A 1025 -36.46 -21.13 26.93
C ASN A 1025 -37.51 -20.25 27.63
N ALA A 1026 -37.19 -18.99 27.93
CA ALA A 1026 -38.01 -18.04 28.69
C ALA A 1026 -38.61 -18.61 30.01
N SER A 1027 -37.90 -19.53 30.67
CA SER A 1027 -38.41 -20.32 31.79
C SER A 1027 -38.10 -19.70 33.16
N ILE A 1028 -39.02 -19.85 34.12
CA ILE A 1028 -38.86 -19.39 35.51
C ILE A 1028 -38.78 -20.60 36.45
N SER A 1029 -37.71 -20.70 37.23
CA SER A 1029 -37.54 -21.77 38.23
C SER A 1029 -38.31 -21.45 39.52
N THR A 1030 -39.27 -22.31 39.86
CA THR A 1030 -40.05 -22.21 41.11
C THR A 1030 -39.58 -23.20 42.17
N THR A 1031 -38.70 -22.74 43.06
CA THR A 1031 -38.37 -23.47 44.30
C THR A 1031 -38.73 -22.63 45.50
N THR A 1032 -39.83 -22.97 46.17
CA THR A 1032 -40.28 -22.32 47.41
C THR A 1032 -40.11 -23.30 48.56
N SER A 1033 -39.20 -23.02 49.49
CA SER A 1033 -39.03 -23.81 50.72
C SER A 1033 -40.29 -23.73 51.57
N SER A 1034 -41.00 -24.85 51.74
CA SER A 1034 -42.16 -24.96 52.63
C SER A 1034 -41.74 -25.40 54.03
N THR A 1035 -41.71 -24.47 54.97
CA THR A 1035 -41.59 -24.78 56.39
C THR A 1035 -42.96 -25.19 56.93
N THR A 1036 -43.14 -26.45 57.34
CA THR A 1036 -44.33 -26.89 58.06
C THR A 1036 -43.94 -27.38 59.44
N SER A 1037 -44.38 -26.65 60.47
CA SER A 1037 -44.16 -26.99 61.87
C SER A 1037 -44.94 -28.25 62.25
N SER A 1038 -44.25 -29.24 62.83
CA SER A 1038 -44.90 -30.28 63.63
C SER A 1038 -44.07 -30.58 64.88
N THR A 1039 -44.69 -30.43 66.04
CA THR A 1039 -44.14 -30.79 67.35
C THR A 1039 -44.77 -32.10 67.80
N THR A 1040 -44.01 -33.19 67.91
CA THR A 1040 -43.77 -33.91 69.20
C THR A 1040 -42.90 -35.17 69.07
N THR A 1041 -41.87 -35.22 69.93
CA THR A 1041 -41.41 -36.38 70.73
C THR A 1041 -40.80 -37.64 70.07
N SER A 1042 -39.50 -37.82 70.34
CA SER A 1042 -38.73 -39.07 70.55
C SER A 1042 -38.88 -40.28 69.61
N SER A 1043 -37.75 -40.69 68.99
CA SER A 1043 -36.89 -41.77 69.56
C SER A 1043 -35.60 -42.03 68.74
N ARG A 1044 -34.64 -42.71 69.38
CA ARG A 1044 -33.45 -43.35 68.74
C ARG A 1044 -33.94 -44.41 67.69
N THR A 1045 -33.15 -44.94 66.74
CA THR A 1045 -31.77 -45.46 66.84
C THR A 1045 -31.21 -45.78 65.42
N THR A 1046 -29.89 -45.94 65.31
CA THR A 1046 -29.04 -46.73 64.35
C THR A 1046 -29.72 -47.65 63.29
N THR A 1047 -29.15 -48.01 62.12
CA THR A 1047 -27.75 -48.41 61.80
C THR A 1047 -27.53 -48.46 60.25
N SER A 1048 -26.28 -48.71 59.82
CA SER A 1048 -25.72 -49.20 58.52
C SER A 1048 -26.65 -50.04 57.59
N SER A 1049 -26.37 -50.29 56.29
CA SER A 1049 -25.07 -50.61 55.65
C SER A 1049 -25.12 -50.57 54.10
N THR A 1050 -23.97 -50.29 53.46
CA THR A 1050 -23.24 -51.11 52.43
C THR A 1050 -24.08 -52.03 51.49
N THR A 1051 -23.88 -52.14 50.16
CA THR A 1051 -22.66 -52.55 49.43
C THR A 1051 -22.87 -52.47 47.90
N THR A 1052 -21.93 -51.85 47.15
CA THR A 1052 -21.21 -52.26 45.89
C THR A 1052 -21.97 -53.12 44.82
N ILE A 1053 -21.86 -52.95 43.49
CA ILE A 1053 -20.68 -53.03 42.58
C ILE A 1053 -20.89 -52.27 41.22
N THR A 1054 -19.77 -51.80 40.65
CA THR A 1054 -19.43 -51.20 39.32
C THR A 1054 -19.92 -51.97 38.07
N THR A 1055 -19.90 -51.50 36.79
CA THR A 1055 -19.40 -50.30 36.05
C THR A 1055 -19.88 -50.37 34.58
N THR A 1056 -20.16 -49.24 33.89
CA THR A 1056 -19.42 -48.80 32.67
C THR A 1056 -19.83 -47.40 32.15
N SER A 1057 -18.81 -46.56 31.96
CA SER A 1057 -18.59 -45.55 30.88
C SER A 1057 -19.73 -44.66 30.33
N SER A 1058 -19.72 -43.37 30.68
CA SER A 1058 -19.68 -42.24 29.72
C SER A 1058 -19.44 -40.86 30.37
N THR A 1059 -18.32 -40.24 30.00
CA THR A 1059 -18.04 -38.80 29.71
C THR A 1059 -18.70 -37.61 30.45
N THR A 1060 -17.86 -36.58 30.63
CA THR A 1060 -18.15 -35.14 30.85
C THR A 1060 -18.67 -34.63 32.21
N THR A 1061 -17.69 -34.23 33.04
CA THR A 1061 -17.51 -32.89 33.65
C THR A 1061 -18.70 -31.92 33.74
N SER A 1062 -18.88 -31.33 34.93
CA SER A 1062 -18.83 -29.86 35.10
C SER A 1062 -18.71 -29.43 36.58
N THR A 1063 -18.18 -28.21 36.81
CA THR A 1063 -18.26 -27.39 38.05
C THR A 1063 -17.52 -27.90 39.30
N THR A 1064 -17.05 -27.07 40.26
CA THR A 1064 -16.83 -25.60 40.37
C THR A 1064 -15.91 -25.30 41.59
N LYS A 1065 -15.55 -24.02 41.79
CA LYS A 1065 -15.46 -23.33 43.11
C LYS A 1065 -14.17 -23.59 43.93
N SER A 1066 -13.71 -22.68 44.81
CA SER A 1066 -14.32 -21.44 45.37
C SER A 1066 -13.29 -20.55 46.12
N THR A 1067 -13.82 -19.51 46.82
CA THR A 1067 -13.50 -19.10 48.22
C THR A 1067 -12.30 -18.14 48.47
N THR A 1068 -12.34 -17.11 49.35
CA THR A 1068 -13.40 -16.36 50.10
C THR A 1068 -12.80 -15.18 50.90
N THR A 1069 -13.59 -14.15 51.27
CA THR A 1069 -13.54 -13.30 52.51
C THR A 1069 -12.27 -12.44 52.84
N SER A 1070 -12.29 -11.31 53.58
CA SER A 1070 -13.32 -10.46 54.24
C SER A 1070 -12.74 -9.14 54.82
N SER A 1071 -13.63 -8.21 55.27
CA SER A 1071 -13.43 -7.08 56.24
C SER A 1071 -12.77 -5.77 55.73
N SER A 1072 -13.02 -4.54 56.25
CA SER A 1072 -14.10 -4.00 57.14
C SER A 1072 -14.15 -2.44 57.22
N SER A 1073 -15.28 -1.89 57.71
CA SER A 1073 -15.48 -0.62 58.49
C SER A 1073 -15.06 0.78 57.96
N SER A 1074 -16.08 1.63 57.70
CA SER A 1074 -16.33 3.03 58.21
C SER A 1074 -15.16 3.93 58.67
N THR A 1075 -15.08 5.26 58.48
CA THR A 1075 -15.97 6.37 58.05
C THR A 1075 -15.02 7.52 57.56
N THR A 1076 -15.34 8.55 56.78
CA THR A 1076 -16.29 9.66 57.01
C THR A 1076 -16.31 10.59 55.76
N THR A 1077 -17.36 11.42 55.64
CA THR A 1077 -17.49 12.71 54.90
C THR A 1077 -16.24 13.38 54.28
N SER A 1078 -16.31 14.16 53.19
CA SER A 1078 -17.37 14.47 52.20
C SER A 1078 -16.82 15.51 51.19
N THR A 1079 -17.48 15.72 50.04
CA THR A 1079 -17.54 17.00 49.26
C THR A 1079 -16.21 17.68 48.80
N THR A 1080 -16.04 18.20 47.59
CA THR A 1080 -16.93 18.39 46.42
C THR A 1080 -16.07 18.71 45.18
N LYS A 1081 -16.49 18.20 44.01
CA LYS A 1081 -16.76 18.92 42.76
C LYS A 1081 -15.81 20.03 42.23
N SER A 1082 -15.75 20.07 40.90
CA SER A 1082 -15.63 21.26 40.02
C SER A 1082 -14.32 22.08 40.01
N THR A 1083 -13.91 22.69 38.90
CA THR A 1083 -13.94 22.23 37.48
C THR A 1083 -12.81 22.98 36.75
N THR A 1084 -12.59 22.60 35.50
CA THR A 1084 -11.88 23.33 34.43
C THR A 1084 -12.03 24.85 34.39
N SER A 1085 -11.15 25.44 33.57
CA SER A 1085 -11.23 26.75 32.87
C SER A 1085 -10.55 27.94 33.57
N SER A 1086 -9.86 28.84 32.86
CA SER A 1086 -9.33 28.81 31.48
C SER A 1086 -8.49 30.07 31.21
N THR A 1087 -7.76 30.11 30.07
CA THR A 1087 -7.45 31.31 29.24
C THR A 1087 -6.65 32.47 29.90
N SER A 1088 -5.90 33.32 29.20
CA SER A 1088 -5.46 33.39 27.78
C SER A 1088 -4.22 34.30 27.69
N SER A 1089 -3.56 34.33 26.52
CA SER A 1089 -2.96 35.50 25.83
C SER A 1089 -2.10 36.56 26.56
N THR A 1090 -1.05 37.18 25.99
CA THR A 1090 -0.09 36.95 24.88
C THR A 1090 0.98 38.05 25.03
N THR A 1091 2.26 37.82 24.70
CA THR A 1091 3.29 38.87 24.37
C THR A 1091 3.68 39.91 25.48
N THR A 1092 4.92 40.37 25.68
CA THR A 1092 6.26 40.07 25.11
C THR A 1092 7.35 40.48 26.12
N THR A 1093 8.56 39.91 26.05
CA THR A 1093 9.87 40.44 26.49
C THR A 1093 9.98 41.34 27.74
N PHE A 1094 10.77 40.89 28.72
CA PHE A 1094 11.31 41.75 29.78
C PHE A 1094 12.47 42.63 29.30
N THR A 1095 12.31 43.95 29.44
CA THR A 1095 13.33 44.84 30.05
C THR A 1095 12.62 46.02 30.74
N THR A 1096 12.77 46.12 32.08
CA THR A 1096 12.69 47.32 32.97
C THR A 1096 11.72 48.48 32.61
N SER A 1097 10.79 48.92 33.48
CA SER A 1097 11.11 49.44 34.83
C SER A 1097 9.88 49.71 35.73
N THR A 1098 9.98 49.32 37.01
CA THR A 1098 9.41 49.94 38.25
C THR A 1098 7.92 50.38 38.39
N ARG A 1099 7.30 49.82 39.45
CA ARG A 1099 6.61 50.48 40.60
C ARG A 1099 5.06 50.50 40.73
N THR A 1100 4.60 49.80 41.78
CA THR A 1100 3.51 50.14 42.75
C THR A 1100 2.06 49.72 42.46
N SER A 1101 1.48 49.00 43.45
CA SER A 1101 0.09 48.87 43.99
C SER A 1101 -1.10 49.52 43.24
N THR A 1102 -2.34 48.99 43.23
CA THR A 1102 -3.19 48.57 44.38
C THR A 1102 -4.39 47.66 44.00
N ILE A 1103 -5.05 47.09 45.03
CA ILE A 1103 -6.31 46.30 45.03
C ILE A 1103 -7.57 47.15 44.70
N THR A 1104 -8.57 46.58 43.98
CA THR A 1104 -10.03 46.80 44.19
C THR A 1104 -10.90 45.76 43.45
N SER A 1105 -12.23 45.78 43.63
CA SER A 1105 -13.14 44.62 43.61
C SER A 1105 -14.47 44.76 42.83
N ASN A 1106 -15.11 43.60 42.57
CA ASN A 1106 -16.55 43.33 42.41
C ASN A 1106 -17.29 43.38 41.04
N ASP A 1107 -18.17 42.37 40.92
CA ASP A 1107 -19.46 42.24 40.21
C ASP A 1107 -19.53 41.58 38.79
N PRO A 1108 -20.54 40.70 38.51
CA PRO A 1108 -20.56 39.84 37.32
C PRO A 1108 -21.48 40.34 36.18
N SER A 1109 -21.12 40.01 34.94
CA SER A 1109 -21.89 40.32 33.73
C SER A 1109 -22.65 39.11 33.16
N ALA A 1110 -23.68 39.40 32.35
CA ALA A 1110 -24.58 38.41 31.75
C ALA A 1110 -23.89 37.51 30.69
N PRO A 1111 -24.40 36.27 30.43
CA PRO A 1111 -23.85 35.38 29.42
C PRO A 1111 -23.96 35.98 28.00
N THR A 1112 -22.88 35.86 27.22
CA THR A 1112 -22.76 36.43 25.87
C THR A 1112 -22.27 35.36 24.86
N ARG A 1113 -22.61 35.52 23.58
CA ARG A 1113 -21.90 34.80 22.51
C ARG A 1113 -20.47 35.37 22.43
N PRO A 1114 -19.41 34.55 22.50
CA PRO A 1114 -18.05 35.05 22.29
C PRO A 1114 -17.91 35.62 20.88
N ALA A 1115 -17.28 36.79 20.75
CA ALA A 1115 -16.67 37.16 19.48
C ALA A 1115 -15.47 36.22 19.25
N THR A 1116 -15.32 35.72 18.02
CA THR A 1116 -14.35 34.68 17.65
C THR A 1116 -12.92 35.03 18.05
N ASP A 1117 -12.26 34.12 18.78
CA ASP A 1117 -10.82 34.19 19.04
C ASP A 1117 -10.05 34.01 17.72
N PRO A 1118 -9.17 34.95 17.30
CA PRO A 1118 -8.44 34.88 16.05
C PRO A 1118 -7.38 33.76 15.99
N THR A 1119 -7.31 32.87 16.99
CA THR A 1119 -6.47 31.67 17.00
C THR A 1119 -7.22 30.35 16.73
N LYS A 1120 -8.54 30.37 16.44
CA LYS A 1120 -9.29 29.17 16.02
C LYS A 1120 -10.21 29.43 14.82
N HIS A 1121 -10.16 28.54 13.82
CA HIS A 1121 -10.73 28.73 12.48
C HIS A 1121 -12.26 28.49 12.37
N TRP A 1122 -13.05 28.74 13.42
CA TRP A 1122 -14.51 28.55 13.42
C TRP A 1122 -15.27 29.88 13.54
N GLU A 1123 -16.15 30.15 12.56
CA GLU A 1123 -17.04 31.31 12.52
C GLU A 1123 -18.38 30.99 13.19
N ASP A 1124 -18.84 31.85 14.11
CA ASP A 1124 -20.13 31.71 14.78
C ASP A 1124 -21.28 32.21 13.88
N LYS A 1125 -22.06 31.29 13.32
CA LYS A 1125 -23.20 31.56 12.43
C LYS A 1125 -24.49 31.84 13.19
N GLY A 1126 -24.49 31.82 14.52
CA GLY A 1126 -25.62 32.22 15.35
C GLY A 1126 -26.67 31.12 15.51
N CYS A 1127 -27.92 31.52 15.74
CA CYS A 1127 -28.97 30.61 16.16
C CYS A 1127 -29.94 30.27 15.02
N TRP A 1128 -30.29 28.98 14.93
CA TRP A 1128 -31.05 28.43 13.82
C TRP A 1128 -32.13 27.45 14.29
N LEU A 1129 -33.24 27.42 13.55
CA LEU A 1129 -34.37 26.53 13.78
C LEU A 1129 -34.16 25.20 13.07
N ASP A 1130 -34.41 24.10 13.78
CA ASP A 1130 -34.55 22.78 13.14
C ASP A 1130 -35.77 22.77 12.18
N PRO A 1131 -35.60 22.29 10.92
CA PRO A 1131 -36.68 22.20 9.94
C PRO A 1131 -37.98 21.55 10.46
N PRO A 1132 -39.14 21.86 9.86
CA PRO A 1132 -40.44 21.39 10.35
C PRO A 1132 -40.68 19.88 10.26
N ALA A 1133 -39.85 19.12 9.54
CA ALA A 1133 -39.90 17.65 9.49
C ALA A 1133 -39.31 17.02 10.77
N SER A 1134 -40.03 16.08 11.38
CA SER A 1134 -39.82 15.58 12.75
C SER A 1134 -38.51 14.82 13.03
N TYR A 1135 -37.62 14.66 12.05
CA TYR A 1135 -36.34 13.96 12.17
C TYR A 1135 -35.16 14.67 11.49
N VAL A 1136 -35.31 15.93 11.07
CA VAL A 1136 -34.25 16.70 10.39
C VAL A 1136 -33.72 17.79 11.31
N LYS A 1137 -32.40 17.82 11.52
CA LYS A 1137 -31.69 18.87 12.26
C LYS A 1137 -31.15 19.96 11.34
N ALA A 1138 -30.92 21.14 11.90
CA ALA A 1138 -30.35 22.27 11.15
C ALA A 1138 -28.97 21.92 10.53
N VAL A 1139 -28.14 21.14 11.23
CA VAL A 1139 -26.96 20.45 10.67
C VAL A 1139 -27.32 18.99 10.36
N ASN A 1140 -27.23 18.52 9.10
CA ASN A 1140 -27.74 17.19 8.72
C ASN A 1140 -27.21 16.73 7.33
N PRO A 1141 -26.82 15.45 7.12
CA PRO A 1141 -26.68 14.38 8.10
C PRO A 1141 -25.57 14.68 9.12
N TYR A 1142 -25.83 14.34 10.37
CA TYR A 1142 -24.96 14.64 11.50
C TYR A 1142 -24.50 13.39 12.23
N ILE A 1143 -23.32 13.45 12.85
CA ILE A 1143 -23.04 12.64 14.05
C ILE A 1143 -23.35 13.46 15.30
N LYS A 1144 -23.81 12.79 16.35
CA LYS A 1144 -24.17 13.42 17.63
C LYS A 1144 -23.19 12.99 18.71
N TYR A 1145 -22.59 13.97 19.35
CA TYR A 1145 -21.86 13.82 20.60
C TYR A 1145 -22.65 14.48 21.72
N THR A 1146 -22.66 13.90 22.91
CA THR A 1146 -23.52 14.39 23.99
C THR A 1146 -22.85 14.13 25.33
N THR A 1147 -22.43 15.20 25.99
CA THR A 1147 -21.72 15.15 27.27
C THR A 1147 -22.19 16.29 28.16
N ASP A 1148 -22.21 16.06 29.47
CA ASP A 1148 -22.57 17.09 30.44
C ASP A 1148 -21.42 18.09 30.70
N LEU A 1149 -20.25 17.81 30.13
CA LEU A 1149 -19.11 18.74 30.02
C LEU A 1149 -19.16 19.60 28.75
N MET A 1150 -20.28 19.65 28.03
CA MET A 1150 -20.36 20.36 26.74
C MET A 1150 -20.09 21.86 26.91
N THR A 1151 -19.10 22.36 26.17
CA THR A 1151 -18.86 23.77 25.86
C THR A 1151 -18.96 23.94 24.35
N ILE A 1152 -19.07 25.18 23.88
CA ILE A 1152 -18.92 25.51 22.45
C ILE A 1152 -17.61 24.92 21.95
N GLN A 1153 -16.50 25.21 22.62
CA GLN A 1153 -15.18 24.77 22.19
C GLN A 1153 -15.03 23.25 22.12
N LEU A 1154 -15.57 22.51 23.10
CA LEU A 1154 -15.53 21.05 23.09
C LEU A 1154 -16.30 20.47 21.90
N CYS A 1155 -17.38 21.12 21.46
CA CYS A 1155 -18.09 20.72 20.25
C CYS A 1155 -17.29 21.01 18.99
N LEU A 1156 -16.71 22.21 18.88
CA LEU A 1156 -15.86 22.60 17.74
C LEU A 1156 -14.67 21.64 17.59
N ASP A 1157 -13.91 21.42 18.66
CA ASP A 1157 -12.76 20.51 18.68
C ASP A 1157 -13.19 19.05 18.37
N TYR A 1158 -14.34 18.61 18.88
CA TYR A 1158 -14.87 17.27 18.60
C TYR A 1158 -15.26 17.08 17.13
N CYS A 1159 -15.90 18.10 16.52
CA CYS A 1159 -16.31 18.09 15.11
C CYS A 1159 -15.09 18.21 14.17
N GLU A 1160 -14.14 19.09 14.50
CA GLU A 1160 -12.92 19.32 13.73
C GLU A 1160 -12.02 18.07 13.70
N ALA A 1161 -11.77 17.46 14.86
CA ALA A 1161 -11.03 16.19 14.96
C ALA A 1161 -11.72 15.01 14.23
N ARG A 1162 -12.98 15.17 13.81
CA ARG A 1162 -13.75 14.20 13.00
C ARG A 1162 -14.01 14.69 11.58
N ASN A 1163 -13.35 15.77 11.17
CA ASN A 1163 -13.38 16.38 9.85
C ASN A 1163 -14.72 17.00 9.41
N TYR A 1164 -15.59 17.36 10.34
CA TYR A 1164 -16.83 18.08 10.02
C TYR A 1164 -16.61 19.60 9.89
N VAL A 1165 -17.34 20.25 8.99
CA VAL A 1165 -17.24 21.70 8.72
C VAL A 1165 -18.39 22.52 9.28
N TRP A 1166 -19.42 21.88 9.83
CA TRP A 1166 -20.48 22.49 10.61
C TRP A 1166 -20.58 21.83 11.99
N ALA A 1167 -20.67 22.66 13.02
CA ALA A 1167 -20.93 22.25 14.39
C ALA A 1167 -22.19 22.96 14.88
N GLY A 1168 -23.09 22.23 15.53
CA GLY A 1168 -24.35 22.75 16.04
C GLY A 1168 -24.57 22.31 17.47
N LEU A 1169 -24.83 23.25 18.38
CA LEU A 1169 -25.06 22.97 19.79
C LEU A 1169 -26.53 23.14 20.14
N GLU A 1170 -27.11 22.12 20.80
CA GLU A 1170 -28.52 22.09 21.18
C GLU A 1170 -28.70 21.52 22.60
N TYR A 1171 -29.86 21.79 23.21
CA TYR A 1171 -30.26 21.24 24.52
C TYR A 1171 -29.17 21.29 25.62
N ARG A 1172 -28.29 22.31 25.61
CA ARG A 1172 -27.22 22.54 26.60
C ARG A 1172 -26.05 21.55 26.60
N ARG A 1173 -26.24 20.33 26.12
CA ARG A 1173 -25.31 19.19 26.28
C ARG A 1173 -24.99 18.45 24.98
N GLU A 1174 -25.60 18.85 23.88
CA GLU A 1174 -25.58 18.10 22.62
C GLU A 1174 -24.80 18.87 21.56
N CYS A 1175 -23.88 18.17 20.92
CA CYS A 1175 -23.06 18.64 19.82
C CYS A 1175 -23.38 17.82 18.59
N TYR A 1176 -23.65 18.48 17.49
CA TYR A 1176 -24.06 17.91 16.23
C TYR A 1176 -23.04 18.34 15.17
N CYS A 1177 -22.32 17.37 14.60
CA CYS A 1177 -21.30 17.63 13.59
C CYS A 1177 -21.81 17.17 12.22
N ALA A 1178 -21.85 18.07 11.24
CA ALA A 1178 -22.28 17.77 9.88
C ALA A 1178 -21.39 18.45 8.83
N ASN A 1179 -21.57 18.06 7.58
CA ASN A 1179 -20.95 18.70 6.42
C ASN A 1179 -21.93 19.55 5.61
N PHE A 1180 -23.21 19.54 5.98
CA PHE A 1180 -24.27 20.29 5.34
C PHE A 1180 -25.15 20.97 6.39
N PHE A 1181 -25.63 22.15 6.05
CA PHE A 1181 -26.45 23.00 6.89
C PHE A 1181 -27.70 23.46 6.14
N ILE A 1182 -28.88 23.29 6.76
CA ILE A 1182 -30.21 23.45 6.15
C ILE A 1182 -31.25 24.06 7.11
N GLY A 1183 -30.81 24.83 8.12
CA GLY A 1183 -31.71 25.50 9.06
C GLY A 1183 -32.29 26.83 8.54
N GLU A 1184 -33.27 27.38 9.26
CA GLU A 1184 -33.77 28.76 9.09
C GLU A 1184 -33.32 29.65 10.26
N GLU A 1185 -32.93 30.90 10.00
CA GLU A 1185 -32.31 31.79 11.01
C GLU A 1185 -33.32 32.23 12.09
N THR A 1186 -32.90 32.29 13.36
CA THR A 1186 -33.79 32.69 14.46
C THR A 1186 -33.02 33.23 15.67
N SER A 1187 -33.52 34.28 16.32
CA SER A 1187 -32.81 34.97 17.42
C SER A 1187 -32.92 34.32 18.82
N THR A 1188 -33.27 33.03 18.91
CA THR A 1188 -33.90 32.45 20.12
C THR A 1188 -33.12 31.31 20.82
N CYS A 1189 -31.79 31.28 20.71
CA CYS A 1189 -30.94 30.35 21.47
C CYS A 1189 -30.60 30.97 22.84
N THR A 1190 -31.13 30.40 23.91
CA THR A 1190 -31.02 30.93 25.28
C THR A 1190 -30.57 29.87 26.30
N ASN A 1191 -30.37 28.62 25.87
CA ASN A 1191 -29.95 27.54 26.75
C ASN A 1191 -28.43 27.56 26.93
N THR A 1192 -27.97 27.86 28.14
CA THR A 1192 -26.54 27.90 28.47
C THR A 1192 -25.91 26.51 28.50
N CYS A 1193 -24.66 26.41 28.04
CA CYS A 1193 -23.90 25.15 27.96
C CYS A 1193 -23.73 24.49 29.32
N MET A 1194 -23.81 23.15 29.37
CA MET A 1194 -23.77 22.42 30.64
C MET A 1194 -22.36 22.35 31.25
N GLY A 1195 -21.32 22.35 30.39
CA GLY A 1195 -19.92 22.47 30.79
C GLY A 1195 -19.45 23.92 31.03
N ASN A 1196 -20.17 24.94 30.53
CA ASN A 1196 -19.90 26.34 30.80
C ASN A 1196 -21.19 27.19 30.75
N THR A 1197 -21.70 27.62 31.90
CA THR A 1197 -22.96 28.39 31.96
C THR A 1197 -22.85 29.82 31.43
N ALA A 1198 -21.66 30.32 31.10
CA ALA A 1198 -21.47 31.61 30.44
C ALA A 1198 -21.69 31.54 28.90
N GLU A 1199 -21.62 30.36 28.31
CA GLU A 1199 -21.77 30.11 26.87
C GLU A 1199 -23.18 29.66 26.48
N ILE A 1200 -23.59 29.87 25.23
CA ILE A 1200 -24.91 29.47 24.70
C ILE A 1200 -24.81 28.20 23.84
N CYS A 1201 -25.51 27.14 24.25
CA CYS A 1201 -25.62 25.85 23.58
C CYS A 1201 -27.07 25.58 23.13
N GLY A 1202 -27.57 26.46 22.27
CA GLY A 1202 -28.85 26.30 21.58
C GLY A 1202 -30.10 26.59 22.42
N GLY A 1203 -31.08 25.71 22.34
CA GLY A 1203 -32.44 25.80 22.87
C GLY A 1203 -33.27 24.59 22.42
N SER A 1204 -34.58 24.56 22.72
CA SER A 1204 -35.45 23.46 22.28
C SER A 1204 -35.80 23.62 20.79
N ARG A 1205 -35.32 22.73 19.91
CA ARG A 1205 -35.36 22.92 18.44
C ARG A 1205 -34.71 24.23 18.01
N ARG A 1206 -33.63 24.64 18.69
CA ARG A 1206 -32.86 25.86 18.42
C ARG A 1206 -31.40 25.53 18.56
N MET A 1207 -30.66 25.56 17.47
CA MET A 1207 -29.27 25.16 17.42
C MET A 1207 -28.38 26.38 17.31
N ASN A 1208 -27.35 26.50 18.16
CA ASN A 1208 -26.33 27.53 18.01
C ASN A 1208 -25.22 26.95 17.12
N VAL A 1209 -24.96 27.56 15.97
CA VAL A 1209 -24.28 26.96 14.82
C VAL A 1209 -22.97 27.67 14.50
N TYR A 1210 -21.96 26.88 14.19
CA TYR A 1210 -20.61 27.30 13.85
C TYR A 1210 -20.16 26.63 12.56
N ASN A 1211 -19.35 27.33 11.76
CA ASN A 1211 -18.81 26.85 10.49
C ASN A 1211 -17.30 27.04 10.45
N LEU A 1212 -16.58 26.01 10.03
CA LEU A 1212 -15.12 26.05 9.89
C LEU A 1212 -14.75 26.83 8.61
N VAL A 1213 -13.99 27.91 8.75
CA VAL A 1213 -13.70 28.88 7.66
C VAL A 1213 -12.30 28.74 7.05
N ASP A 1214 -11.36 28.08 7.70
CA ASP A 1214 -10.06 27.72 7.12
C ASP A 1214 -9.53 26.41 7.71
N ARG A 1215 -8.70 25.68 6.93
CA ARG A 1215 -7.88 24.56 7.40
C ARG A 1215 -6.46 24.72 6.85
N THR A 1216 -5.58 25.30 7.65
CA THR A 1216 -4.13 25.36 7.39
C THR A 1216 -3.45 24.04 7.78
#